data_AF-S4RHX2-F1
#
_entry.id   AF-S4RHX2-F1
#
_cell.length_a   1.000
_cell.length_b   1.000
_cell.length_c   1.000
_cell.angle_alpha   90.00
_cell.angle_beta   90.00
_cell.angle_gamma   90.00
#
_symmetry.space_group_name_H-M   'P 1'
#
loop_
_entity.id
_entity.type
_entity.pdbx_description
1 polymer ?
#
loop_
_entity_poly.entity_id
_entity_poly.type
_entity_poly.pdbx_seq_one_letter_code
_entity_poly.pdbx_strand_id
1 'polypeptide(L)'
;FDEDEAEMQMLLSKPLCLLVLGKPGVGKATLARRLTKVWRCVLVEGVAVIQQHIDAQTETGIMLQERLVKGEVISEETVTRLLLEKLASPQVAHYGYVLCGFPSLSEENLTIPQQIELIKSWSLKPDVIINIKCPNDDLHKRRTRQRQDPLTGQVYVLDELGREAARDGKNPQADNATEREEEGEEMEEKEEEAEAGLDKGLLSRLVRRPGDSPDDVMRVITLYNDTLLRPLEDLMADHDPRYLIELDGNESPNALLDGVLARLKMLGLQEAAVPLHLQGEDDLPSDLDPDEVLRAVSGWQRPGARHRWRRSRWGAVCPVALQQGSLKIGKAEFAISFLDKMYLLSSEEAQAKFCANPRSYLMVPQPKPPCHVVVMGPSTAGKTTLCHLLADHYGARVVNVAELVRPVIEEEKQRSVELARAEALAVALETVRTLAEKAEPEYEVAKEGQAATEEEEHKPGVTAKATEEMEISGDEVEEDFVVAEPGDSGQTEADEREAGVLGEGVGMGSELEGGEEEEGGEEEAGDEEGDVTAEHPEVRALVTEAVLQAEQAAMGLPAETYVNVLVKALSDMRRETDDVEGAGVAAQGWVLDDFPADQELWATLLAKGLCPDEVFCLVDPSTKSELLLSRMYSKHKEEVDAKRKQRRVQQLEQERQEAN
;
A
#
# COMPACT_ATOMS: atom_id res chain seq x y z
N PHE A 1 28.30 31.72 4.95
CA PHE A 1 26.97 31.12 5.12
C PHE A 1 26.84 30.12 4.00
N ASP A 2 26.93 28.84 4.34
CA ASP A 2 26.63 27.80 3.38
C ASP A 2 25.10 27.75 3.26
N GLU A 3 24.55 28.15 2.12
CA GLU A 3 23.09 28.24 1.91
C GLU A 3 22.43 26.86 2.06
N ASP A 4 23.16 25.80 1.74
CA ASP A 4 22.72 24.41 1.92
C ASP A 4 22.65 24.01 3.41
N GLU A 5 23.47 24.60 4.27
CA GLU A 5 23.41 24.38 5.73
C GLU A 5 22.18 25.07 6.33
N ALA A 6 21.86 26.28 5.87
CA ALA A 6 20.65 26.99 6.29
C ALA A 6 19.37 26.28 5.84
N GLU A 7 19.35 25.74 4.62
CA GLU A 7 18.25 24.89 4.15
C GLU A 7 18.09 23.65 5.03
N MET A 8 19.19 22.95 5.31
CA MET A 8 19.16 21.76 6.15
C MET A 8 18.66 22.08 7.57
N GLN A 9 19.11 23.19 8.15
CA GLN A 9 18.62 23.66 9.45
C GLN A 9 17.10 23.92 9.43
N MET A 10 16.58 24.50 8.34
CA MET A 10 15.15 24.75 8.20
C MET A 10 14.35 23.45 7.99
N LEU A 11 14.89 22.50 7.24
CA LEU A 11 14.29 21.17 7.07
C LEU A 11 14.21 20.43 8.40
N LEU A 12 15.30 20.46 9.19
CA LEU A 12 15.38 19.84 10.53
C LEU A 12 14.59 20.58 11.61
N SER A 13 14.21 21.84 11.37
CA SER A 13 13.47 22.63 12.35
C SER A 13 12.06 22.06 12.59
N LYS A 14 11.65 22.03 13.85
CA LYS A 14 10.29 21.64 14.22
C LYS A 14 9.30 22.70 13.69
N PRO A 15 8.17 22.30 13.08
CA PRO A 15 7.15 23.26 12.67
C PRO A 15 6.37 23.79 13.88
N LEU A 16 5.80 24.99 13.76
CA LEU A 16 5.10 25.64 14.87
C LEU A 16 3.79 24.92 15.23
N CYS A 17 3.68 24.50 16.50
CA CYS A 17 2.49 23.83 17.02
C CYS A 17 1.80 24.71 18.07
N LEU A 18 0.53 25.06 17.84
CA LEU A 18 -0.24 25.98 18.68
C LEU A 18 -1.42 25.26 19.35
N LEU A 19 -1.60 25.46 20.65
CA LEU A 19 -2.76 24.98 21.41
C LEU A 19 -3.63 26.15 21.86
N VAL A 20 -4.91 26.17 21.46
CA VAL A 20 -5.85 27.24 21.82
C VAL A 20 -6.80 26.78 22.92
N LEU A 21 -6.67 27.39 24.10
CA LEU A 21 -7.44 27.15 25.31
C LEU A 21 -8.36 28.32 25.67
N GLY A 22 -9.34 28.05 26.52
CA GLY A 22 -10.33 29.03 26.98
C GLY A 22 -11.69 28.39 27.23
N LYS A 23 -12.68 29.18 27.66
CA LYS A 23 -14.04 28.69 27.95
C LYS A 23 -14.86 28.44 26.68
N PRO A 24 -15.82 27.50 26.67
CA PRO A 24 -16.69 27.27 25.52
C PRO A 24 -17.50 28.52 25.16
N GLY A 25 -17.53 28.89 23.87
CA GLY A 25 -18.24 30.06 23.36
C GLY A 25 -17.46 31.38 23.37
N VAL A 26 -16.20 31.41 23.82
CA VAL A 26 -15.36 32.62 23.82
C VAL A 26 -14.86 33.04 22.42
N GLY A 27 -14.94 32.15 21.42
CA GLY A 27 -14.47 32.42 20.04
C GLY A 27 -13.20 31.68 19.62
N LYS A 28 -12.78 30.65 20.35
CA LYS A 28 -11.58 29.84 20.06
C LYS A 28 -11.53 29.30 18.62
N ALA A 29 -12.62 28.72 18.15
CA ALA A 29 -12.69 28.16 16.79
C ALA A 29 -12.51 29.25 15.72
N THR A 30 -13.10 30.43 15.92
CA THR A 30 -12.95 31.58 15.04
C THR A 30 -11.50 32.07 14.99
N LEU A 31 -10.85 32.20 16.16
CA LEU A 31 -9.44 32.57 16.24
C LEU A 31 -8.55 31.53 15.54
N ALA A 32 -8.74 30.25 15.84
CA ALA A 32 -7.96 29.16 15.25
C ALA A 32 -8.06 29.13 13.72
N ARG A 33 -9.28 29.24 13.16
CA ARG A 33 -9.51 29.27 11.70
C ARG A 33 -8.88 30.48 11.01
N ARG A 34 -8.81 31.63 11.68
CA ARG A 34 -8.17 32.83 11.13
C ARG A 34 -6.65 32.73 11.24
N LEU A 35 -6.16 32.22 12.36
CA LEU A 35 -4.75 32.03 12.62
C LEU A 35 -4.12 31.03 11.64
N THR A 36 -4.79 29.91 11.34
CA THR A 36 -4.31 28.93 10.36
C THR A 36 -4.18 29.51 8.96
N LYS A 37 -5.10 30.38 8.54
CA LYS A 37 -5.05 31.07 7.23
C LYS A 37 -3.87 32.03 7.13
N VAL A 38 -3.59 32.78 8.20
CA VAL A 38 -2.50 33.77 8.19
C VAL A 38 -1.13 33.09 8.33
N TRP A 39 -1.00 32.14 9.25
CA TRP A 39 0.28 31.48 9.57
C TRP A 39 0.55 30.21 8.74
N ARG A 40 -0.38 29.85 7.84
CA ARG A 40 -0.29 28.70 6.92
C ARG A 40 -0.09 27.35 7.63
N CYS A 41 -0.74 27.18 8.78
CA CYS A 41 -0.75 25.94 9.56
C CYS A 41 -1.99 25.09 9.29
N VAL A 42 -1.94 23.82 9.69
CA VAL A 42 -3.09 22.90 9.60
C VAL A 42 -4.06 23.16 10.76
N LEU A 43 -5.35 23.30 10.47
CA LEU A 43 -6.38 23.36 11.51
C LEU A 43 -6.68 21.94 12.01
N VAL A 44 -6.56 21.73 13.32
CA VAL A 44 -6.95 20.49 13.99
C VAL A 44 -8.12 20.82 14.91
N GLU A 45 -9.34 20.61 14.41
CA GLU A 45 -10.61 20.83 15.11
C GLU A 45 -11.56 19.68 14.73
N GLY A 46 -12.27 19.09 15.70
CA GLY A 46 -13.10 17.89 15.45
C GLY A 46 -14.13 18.11 14.32
N VAL A 47 -14.83 19.25 14.35
CA VAL A 47 -15.80 19.62 13.30
C VAL A 47 -15.14 19.76 11.93
N ALA A 48 -13.96 20.40 11.88
CA ALA A 48 -13.24 20.61 10.62
C ALA A 48 -12.71 19.30 10.03
N VAL A 49 -12.22 18.40 10.87
CA VAL A 49 -11.72 17.08 10.44
C VAL A 49 -12.87 16.22 9.93
N ILE A 50 -14.00 16.18 10.64
CA ILE A 50 -15.19 15.44 10.19
C ILE A 50 -15.66 15.96 8.83
N GLN A 51 -15.79 17.28 8.68
CA GLN A 51 -16.20 17.89 7.40
C GLN A 51 -15.23 17.55 6.28
N GLN A 52 -13.91 17.60 6.55
CA GLN A 52 -12.89 17.22 5.57
C GLN A 52 -13.06 15.77 5.10
N HIS A 53 -13.35 14.82 6.01
CA HIS A 53 -13.56 13.41 5.65
C HIS A 53 -14.83 13.19 4.81
N ILE A 54 -15.89 13.94 5.11
CA ILE A 54 -17.16 13.93 4.36
C ILE A 54 -16.94 14.51 2.96
N ASP A 55 -16.29 15.67 2.85
CA ASP A 55 -16.05 16.34 1.56
C ASP A 55 -15.11 15.51 0.67
N ALA A 56 -14.13 14.83 1.26
CA ALA A 56 -13.23 13.92 0.56
C ALA A 56 -13.85 12.55 0.22
N GLN A 57 -15.09 12.27 0.64
CA GLN A 57 -15.80 11.00 0.40
C GLN A 57 -14.98 9.76 0.81
N THR A 58 -14.25 9.88 1.90
CA THR A 58 -13.50 8.75 2.49
C THR A 58 -14.48 7.74 3.09
N GLU A 59 -14.08 6.47 3.24
CA GLU A 59 -14.93 5.43 3.85
C GLU A 59 -15.46 5.84 5.22
N THR A 60 -14.59 6.44 6.05
CA THR A 60 -14.97 7.01 7.35
C THR A 60 -15.92 8.19 7.19
N GLY A 61 -15.71 9.06 6.20
CA GLY A 61 -16.59 10.19 5.88
C GLY A 61 -18.00 9.76 5.49
N ILE A 62 -18.13 8.72 4.66
CA ILE A 62 -19.42 8.16 4.24
C ILE A 62 -20.15 7.60 5.47
N MET A 63 -19.47 6.80 6.29
CA MET A 63 -20.03 6.27 7.54
C MET A 63 -20.51 7.39 8.48
N LEU A 64 -19.71 8.45 8.65
CA LEU A 64 -20.07 9.60 9.48
C LEU A 64 -21.25 10.36 8.91
N GLN A 65 -21.29 10.57 7.59
CA GLN A 65 -22.38 11.24 6.91
C GLN A 65 -23.69 10.47 7.07
N GLU A 66 -23.67 9.14 6.93
CA GLU A 66 -24.84 8.29 7.15
C GLU A 66 -25.38 8.40 8.58
N ARG A 67 -24.50 8.35 9.58
CA ARG A 67 -24.89 8.53 10.99
C ARG A 67 -25.51 9.90 11.23
N LEU A 68 -24.89 10.96 10.71
CA LEU A 68 -25.40 12.32 10.83
C LEU A 68 -26.77 12.50 10.16
N VAL A 69 -26.98 11.91 8.98
CA VAL A 69 -28.27 11.95 8.27
C VAL A 69 -29.36 11.19 9.02
N LYS A 70 -29.02 10.09 9.71
CA LYS A 70 -29.92 9.35 10.60
C LYS A 70 -30.23 10.09 11.91
N GLY A 71 -29.54 11.21 12.19
CA GLY A 71 -29.66 11.95 13.45
C GLY A 71 -28.93 11.29 14.63
N GLU A 72 -28.00 10.37 14.36
CA GLU A 72 -27.18 9.71 15.37
C GLU A 72 -26.03 10.61 15.82
N VAL A 73 -25.59 10.44 17.08
CA VAL A 73 -24.46 11.18 17.65
C VAL A 73 -23.15 10.48 17.28
N ILE A 74 -22.14 11.26 16.89
CA ILE A 74 -20.78 10.73 16.65
C ILE A 74 -20.12 10.48 18.01
N SER A 75 -19.65 9.24 18.24
CA SER A 75 -18.96 8.90 19.48
C SER A 75 -17.66 9.69 19.65
N GLU A 76 -17.37 10.11 20.88
CA GLU A 76 -16.15 10.85 21.20
C GLU A 76 -14.87 10.07 20.91
N GLU A 77 -14.92 8.73 21.02
CA GLU A 77 -13.85 7.84 20.59
C GLU A 77 -13.50 8.02 19.11
N THR A 78 -14.51 8.08 18.25
CA THR A 78 -14.32 8.30 16.82
C THR A 78 -13.68 9.67 16.55
N VAL A 79 -14.15 10.72 17.25
CA VAL A 79 -13.58 12.07 17.11
C VAL A 79 -12.13 12.11 17.56
N THR A 80 -11.82 11.49 18.70
CA THR A 80 -10.45 11.43 19.25
C THR A 80 -9.51 10.71 18.29
N ARG A 81 -9.94 9.57 17.73
CA ARG A 81 -9.18 8.82 16.72
C ARG A 81 -8.89 9.68 15.49
N LEU A 82 -9.90 10.35 14.94
CA LEU A 82 -9.73 11.23 13.76
C LEU A 82 -8.79 12.41 14.04
N LEU A 83 -8.84 12.99 15.25
CA LEU A 83 -7.92 14.04 15.67
C LEU A 83 -6.48 13.53 15.75
N LEU A 84 -6.26 12.34 16.31
CA LEU A 84 -4.95 11.71 16.40
C LEU A 84 -4.39 11.35 15.02
N GLU A 85 -5.21 10.79 14.13
CA GLU A 85 -4.85 10.53 12.73
C GLU A 85 -4.47 11.83 12.01
N LYS A 86 -5.22 12.93 12.25
CA LYS A 86 -4.90 14.24 11.67
C LYS A 86 -3.59 14.80 12.21
N LEU A 87 -3.31 14.67 13.51
CA LEU A 87 -2.05 15.10 14.13
C LEU A 87 -0.85 14.31 13.60
N ALA A 88 -1.04 13.02 13.30
CA ALA A 88 -0.03 12.16 12.69
C ALA A 88 0.14 12.38 11.17
N SER A 89 -0.72 13.20 10.55
CA SER A 89 -0.69 13.41 9.11
C SER A 89 0.61 14.08 8.63
N PRO A 90 1.08 13.77 7.40
CA PRO A 90 2.32 14.35 6.87
C PRO A 90 2.24 15.88 6.73
N GLN A 91 1.04 16.43 6.52
CA GLN A 91 0.81 17.88 6.47
C GLN A 91 1.18 18.56 7.78
N VAL A 92 0.81 17.97 8.91
CA VAL A 92 1.12 18.51 10.24
C VAL A 92 2.63 18.45 10.53
N ALA A 93 3.33 17.42 10.04
CA ALA A 93 4.77 17.29 10.20
C ALA A 93 5.58 18.42 9.50
N HIS A 94 5.00 19.06 8.49
CA HIS A 94 5.64 20.17 7.79
C HIS A 94 5.09 21.55 8.16
N TYR A 95 3.77 21.73 8.15
CA TYR A 95 3.13 23.02 8.37
C TYR A 95 2.84 23.31 9.85
N GLY A 96 2.96 22.29 10.71
CA GLY A 96 2.52 22.38 12.08
C GLY A 96 1.00 22.41 12.18
N TYR A 97 0.49 22.70 13.37
CA TYR A 97 -0.94 22.67 13.63
C TYR A 97 -1.39 23.79 14.56
N VAL A 98 -2.69 24.13 14.44
CA VAL A 98 -3.43 24.88 15.44
C VAL A 98 -4.54 23.98 15.95
N LEU A 99 -4.39 23.52 17.18
CA LEU A 99 -5.33 22.63 17.83
C LEU A 99 -6.35 23.44 18.65
N CYS A 100 -7.62 23.16 18.41
CA CYS A 100 -8.74 23.72 19.16
C CYS A 100 -9.72 22.60 19.52
N GLY A 101 -10.22 22.63 20.76
CA GLY A 101 -11.26 21.72 21.23
C GLY A 101 -10.77 20.44 21.90
N PHE A 102 -9.46 20.33 22.16
CA PHE A 102 -8.86 19.27 22.97
C PHE A 102 -7.95 19.91 24.05
N PRO A 103 -8.07 19.56 25.34
CA PRO A 103 -8.97 18.55 25.91
C PRO A 103 -10.45 18.95 25.83
N SER A 104 -11.32 17.96 25.71
CA SER A 104 -12.78 18.10 25.67
C SER A 104 -13.36 18.18 27.08
N LEU A 105 -14.60 18.67 27.18
CA LEU A 105 -15.35 18.71 28.44
C LEU A 105 -15.95 17.34 28.83
N SER A 106 -15.99 16.42 27.86
CA SER A 106 -16.58 15.10 28.01
C SER A 106 -15.50 14.11 28.45
N GLU A 107 -15.90 13.21 29.36
CA GLU A 107 -15.07 12.11 29.86
C GLU A 107 -15.65 10.75 29.45
N GLU A 108 -16.51 10.71 28.42
CA GLU A 108 -17.13 9.47 27.94
C GLU A 108 -16.10 8.48 27.37
N ASN A 109 -15.03 9.00 26.75
CA ASN A 109 -13.93 8.20 26.20
C ASN A 109 -12.66 8.24 27.07
N LEU A 110 -12.13 9.45 27.32
CA LEU A 110 -10.89 9.66 28.05
C LEU A 110 -11.13 10.63 29.20
N THR A 111 -10.63 10.30 30.39
CA THR A 111 -10.63 11.22 31.53
C THR A 111 -9.76 12.45 31.24
N ILE A 112 -10.08 13.61 31.80
CA ILE A 112 -9.31 14.85 31.58
C ILE A 112 -7.79 14.67 31.83
N PRO A 113 -7.34 13.98 32.90
CA PRO A 113 -5.92 13.72 33.11
C PRO A 113 -5.28 12.91 31.98
N GLN A 114 -5.97 11.89 31.45
CA GLN A 114 -5.48 11.09 30.33
C GLN A 114 -5.40 11.92 29.05
N GLN A 115 -6.36 12.82 28.81
CA GLN A 115 -6.31 13.73 27.66
C GLN A 115 -5.10 14.67 27.75
N ILE A 116 -4.78 15.17 28.93
CA ILE A 116 -3.60 16.02 29.15
C ILE A 116 -2.30 15.23 28.99
N GLU A 117 -2.25 14.00 29.49
CA GLU A 117 -1.11 13.10 29.30
C GLU A 117 -0.87 12.81 27.81
N LEU A 118 -1.96 12.63 27.04
CA LEU A 118 -1.92 12.48 25.59
C LEU A 118 -1.27 13.70 24.90
N ILE A 119 -1.67 14.92 25.29
CA ILE A 119 -1.07 16.16 24.76
C ILE A 119 0.44 16.21 25.06
N LYS A 120 0.84 15.72 26.23
CA LYS A 120 2.25 15.68 26.65
C LYS A 120 3.06 14.59 25.95
N SER A 121 2.43 13.53 25.44
CA SER A 121 3.07 12.36 24.82
C SER A 121 3.19 12.45 23.29
N TRP A 122 2.56 13.43 22.64
CA TRP A 122 2.65 13.61 21.19
C TRP A 122 4.09 13.83 20.69
N SER A 123 4.37 13.31 19.50
CA SER A 123 5.64 13.52 18.79
C SER A 123 5.90 15.01 18.53
N LEU A 124 4.84 15.76 18.20
CA LEU A 124 4.86 17.21 18.01
C LEU A 124 4.09 17.88 19.15
N LYS A 125 4.77 18.11 20.28
CA LYS A 125 4.20 18.84 21.43
C LYS A 125 3.83 20.28 21.05
N PRO A 126 2.80 20.88 21.66
CA PRO A 126 2.53 22.30 21.48
C PRO A 126 3.75 23.13 21.89
N ASP A 127 4.16 24.07 21.05
CA ASP A 127 5.23 25.03 21.35
C ASP A 127 4.67 26.27 22.04
N VAL A 128 3.45 26.67 21.70
CA VAL A 128 2.78 27.86 22.23
C VAL A 128 1.38 27.49 22.70
N ILE A 129 1.05 27.94 23.91
CA ILE A 129 -0.30 27.84 24.46
C ILE A 129 -0.94 29.23 24.43
N ILE A 130 -2.10 29.33 23.79
CA ILE A 130 -2.90 30.55 23.69
C ILE A 130 -4.11 30.37 24.61
N ASN A 131 -4.19 31.13 25.69
CA ASN A 131 -5.31 31.10 26.62
C ASN A 131 -6.17 32.36 26.47
N ILE A 132 -7.44 32.18 26.08
CA ILE A 132 -8.40 33.28 25.98
C ILE A 132 -9.17 33.39 27.31
N LYS A 133 -8.86 34.43 28.09
CA LYS A 133 -9.49 34.72 29.37
C LYS A 133 -10.76 35.53 29.16
N CYS A 134 -11.86 35.08 29.74
CA CYS A 134 -13.12 35.82 29.73
C CYS A 134 -13.85 35.56 31.06
N PRO A 135 -14.32 36.61 31.76
CA PRO A 135 -15.17 36.48 32.94
C PRO A 135 -16.45 35.67 32.64
N ASN A 136 -16.99 34.99 33.65
CA ASN A 136 -18.19 34.15 33.48
C ASN A 136 -19.41 35.00 33.06
N ASP A 137 -19.56 36.18 33.64
CA ASP A 137 -20.71 37.06 33.38
C ASP A 137 -20.69 37.60 31.94
N ASP A 138 -19.51 38.01 31.46
CA ASP A 138 -19.34 38.50 30.08
C ASP A 138 -19.56 37.38 29.07
N LEU A 139 -19.07 36.18 29.37
CA LEU A 139 -19.27 35.01 28.52
C LEU A 139 -20.75 34.59 28.49
N HIS A 140 -21.45 34.67 29.62
CA HIS A 140 -22.88 34.39 29.71
C HIS A 140 -23.69 35.36 28.85
N LYS A 141 -23.45 36.67 28.99
CA LYS A 141 -24.06 37.72 28.17
C LYS A 141 -23.75 37.51 26.68
N ARG A 142 -22.50 37.21 26.33
CA ARG A 142 -22.10 36.95 24.94
C ARG A 142 -22.86 35.77 24.35
N ARG A 143 -22.87 34.62 25.03
CA ARG A 143 -23.47 33.38 24.51
C ARG A 143 -24.99 33.46 24.41
N THR A 144 -25.65 34.09 25.38
CA THR A 144 -27.11 34.28 25.34
C THR A 144 -27.56 35.20 24.20
N ARG A 145 -26.69 36.13 23.78
CA ARG A 145 -26.88 37.04 22.63
C ARG A 145 -26.41 36.47 21.29
N GLN A 146 -25.89 35.24 21.25
CA GLN A 146 -25.55 34.58 19.99
C GLN A 146 -26.83 34.16 19.25
N ARG A 147 -26.80 34.34 17.93
CA ARG A 147 -27.80 33.82 17.01
C ARG A 147 -27.10 33.08 15.88
N GLN A 148 -27.71 32.02 15.38
CA GLN A 148 -27.20 31.26 14.25
C GLN A 148 -28.13 31.41 13.06
N ASP A 149 -27.56 31.60 11.88
CA ASP A 149 -28.30 31.48 10.64
C ASP A 149 -28.46 29.98 10.28
N PRO A 150 -29.69 29.45 10.18
CA PRO A 150 -29.94 28.04 9.86
C PRO A 150 -29.40 27.60 8.49
N LEU A 151 -29.26 28.52 7.52
CA LEU A 151 -28.82 28.15 6.17
C LEU A 151 -27.30 28.15 6.03
N THR A 152 -26.61 29.13 6.62
CA THR A 152 -25.14 29.24 6.51
C THR A 152 -24.41 28.61 7.70
N GLY A 153 -25.13 28.34 8.81
CA GLY A 153 -24.56 27.89 10.06
C GLY A 153 -23.70 28.95 10.78
N GLN A 154 -23.59 30.17 10.25
CA GLN A 154 -22.79 31.24 10.83
C GLN A 154 -23.42 31.77 12.11
N VAL A 155 -22.57 32.04 13.10
CA VAL A 155 -22.97 32.56 14.40
C VAL A 155 -22.66 34.05 14.47
N TYR A 156 -23.66 34.83 14.83
CA TYR A 156 -23.60 36.27 14.98
C TYR A 156 -23.87 36.67 16.43
N VAL A 157 -23.26 37.76 16.87
CA VAL A 157 -23.56 38.40 18.15
C VAL A 157 -24.40 39.65 17.85
N LEU A 158 -25.58 39.76 18.46
CA LEU A 158 -26.52 40.86 18.18
C LEU A 158 -25.88 42.26 18.31
N ASP A 159 -25.04 42.45 19.34
CA ASP A 159 -24.37 43.73 19.61
C ASP A 159 -23.33 44.13 18.55
N GLU A 160 -22.72 43.17 17.85
CA GLU A 160 -21.73 43.44 16.80
C GLU A 160 -22.40 43.81 15.48
N LEU A 161 -23.54 43.17 15.17
CA LEU A 161 -24.35 43.46 14.00
C LEU A 161 -24.88 44.91 14.01
N GLY A 162 -25.35 45.41 15.15
CA GLY A 162 -25.80 46.80 15.29
C GLY A 162 -24.66 47.83 15.08
N ARG A 163 -23.43 47.48 15.48
CA ARG A 163 -22.25 48.36 15.34
C ARG A 163 -21.67 48.38 13.93
N GLU A 164 -21.70 47.26 13.20
CA GLU A 164 -21.24 47.19 11.81
C GLU A 164 -22.19 47.95 10.87
N ALA A 165 -23.50 47.82 11.07
CA ALA A 165 -24.51 48.60 10.35
C ALA A 165 -24.37 50.12 10.56
N ALA A 166 -24.05 50.55 11.80
CA ALA A 166 -23.80 51.96 12.11
C ALA A 166 -22.49 52.51 11.49
N ARG A 167 -21.52 51.65 11.13
CA ARG A 167 -20.26 52.06 10.49
C ARG A 167 -20.41 52.26 8.98
N ASP A 168 -21.24 51.47 8.33
CA ASP A 168 -21.51 51.59 6.89
C ASP A 168 -22.49 52.74 6.58
N GLY A 169 -23.31 53.15 7.56
CA GLY A 169 -24.20 54.32 7.50
C GLY A 169 -23.53 55.64 7.93
N LYS A 170 -22.38 56.04 7.38
CA LYS A 170 -21.83 57.37 7.68
C LYS A 170 -22.55 58.48 6.90
N ASN A 171 -23.35 59.28 7.61
CA ASN A 171 -23.54 60.70 7.31
C ASN A 171 -22.89 61.51 8.46
N PRO A 172 -21.98 62.47 8.20
CA PRO A 172 -21.18 63.09 9.25
C PRO A 172 -21.86 64.36 9.79
N GLN A 173 -22.81 64.24 10.72
CA GLN A 173 -23.10 65.34 11.65
C GLN A 173 -24.03 64.91 12.79
N ALA A 174 -23.52 64.85 14.02
CA ALA A 174 -24.19 65.33 15.23
C ALA A 174 -23.28 65.04 16.44
N ASP A 175 -22.76 66.11 17.01
CA ASP A 175 -22.02 66.13 18.27
C ASP A 175 -22.94 65.94 19.48
N ASN A 176 -22.35 65.38 20.54
CA ASN A 176 -22.68 65.53 21.96
C ASN A 176 -24.03 64.98 22.49
N ALA A 177 -23.95 63.97 23.36
CA ALA A 177 -24.73 63.93 24.60
C ALA A 177 -24.11 63.02 25.67
N THR A 178 -23.78 63.69 26.79
CA THR A 178 -23.60 63.28 28.19
C THR A 178 -23.95 61.86 28.66
N GLU A 179 -23.03 61.31 29.47
CA GLU A 179 -23.22 60.25 30.45
C GLU A 179 -24.31 60.60 31.47
N ARG A 180 -25.30 59.71 31.65
CA ARG A 180 -26.07 59.57 32.89
C ARG A 180 -26.59 58.14 33.02
N GLU A 181 -26.32 57.57 34.19
CA GLU A 181 -26.73 56.25 34.65
C GLU A 181 -28.23 56.26 34.97
N GLU A 182 -29.03 55.41 34.31
CA GLU A 182 -30.30 54.89 34.84
C GLU A 182 -30.44 53.41 34.44
N GLU A 183 -30.19 52.51 35.40
CA GLU A 183 -30.40 51.07 35.25
C GLU A 183 -31.89 50.74 35.37
N GLY A 184 -32.45 49.99 34.40
CA GLY A 184 -33.69 49.25 34.62
C GLY A 184 -34.58 49.02 33.39
N GLU A 185 -34.62 49.97 32.45
CA GLU A 185 -35.58 49.94 31.32
C GLU A 185 -34.91 49.99 29.93
N GLU A 186 -33.59 50.14 29.86
CA GLU A 186 -32.86 50.28 28.58
C GLU A 186 -32.69 48.98 27.74
N MET A 187 -33.14 47.80 28.23
CA MET A 187 -32.92 46.55 27.48
C MET A 187 -33.82 46.43 26.24
N GLU A 188 -35.08 46.85 26.32
CA GLU A 188 -36.02 46.74 25.18
C GLU A 188 -35.79 47.87 24.16
N GLU A 189 -35.46 49.09 24.61
CA GLU A 189 -35.21 50.22 23.70
C GLU A 189 -33.88 50.07 22.93
N LYS A 190 -32.86 49.43 23.52
CA LYS A 190 -31.60 49.11 22.82
C LYS A 190 -31.74 47.98 21.80
N GLU A 191 -32.76 47.12 21.93
CA GLU A 191 -33.08 46.09 20.94
C GLU A 191 -33.61 46.74 19.65
N GLU A 192 -34.50 47.73 19.76
CA GLU A 192 -35.07 48.43 18.60
C GLU A 192 -34.05 49.28 17.83
N GLU A 193 -33.09 49.93 18.53
CA GLU A 193 -32.06 50.74 17.87
C GLU A 193 -30.97 49.91 17.18
N ALA A 194 -30.64 48.71 17.69
CA ALA A 194 -29.66 47.81 17.09
C ALA A 194 -30.19 47.13 15.81
N GLU A 195 -31.51 46.96 15.67
CA GLU A 195 -32.17 46.38 14.50
C GLU A 195 -32.30 47.36 13.33
N ALA A 196 -32.14 48.67 13.56
CA ALA A 196 -32.51 49.71 12.60
C ALA A 196 -31.60 49.80 11.34
N GLY A 197 -30.45 49.12 11.31
CA GLY A 197 -29.47 49.24 10.23
C GLY A 197 -29.15 47.96 9.45
N LEU A 198 -29.81 46.84 9.74
CA LEU A 198 -29.46 45.53 9.20
C LEU A 198 -30.37 45.10 8.05
N ASP A 199 -29.90 44.17 7.21
CA ASP A 199 -30.74 43.51 6.21
C ASP A 199 -31.88 42.77 6.95
N LYS A 200 -33.10 43.31 6.86
CA LYS A 200 -34.28 42.80 7.57
C LYS A 200 -34.57 41.34 7.23
N GLY A 201 -34.11 40.86 6.07
CA GLY A 201 -34.18 39.45 5.68
C GLY A 201 -33.25 38.53 6.49
N LEU A 202 -32.08 39.01 6.92
CA LEU A 202 -31.14 38.22 7.72
C LEU A 202 -31.61 38.13 9.18
N LEU A 203 -32.00 39.27 9.78
CA LEU A 203 -32.45 39.34 11.18
C LEU A 203 -33.65 38.42 11.45
N SER A 204 -34.64 38.43 10.56
CA SER A 204 -35.84 37.59 10.68
C SER A 204 -35.58 36.09 10.57
N ARG A 205 -34.42 35.69 10.03
CA ARG A 205 -34.00 34.28 9.85
C ARG A 205 -33.11 33.77 10.99
N LEU A 206 -32.54 34.65 11.80
CA LEU A 206 -31.61 34.28 12.86
C LEU A 206 -32.32 33.56 14.02
N VAL A 207 -31.81 32.39 14.40
CA VAL A 207 -32.41 31.53 15.42
C VAL A 207 -31.47 31.38 16.63
N ARG A 208 -32.05 31.26 17.83
CA ARG A 208 -31.31 30.89 19.04
C ARG A 208 -31.14 29.37 19.10
N ARG A 209 -29.90 28.90 19.27
CA ARG A 209 -29.63 27.48 19.47
C ARG A 209 -30.15 27.02 20.85
N PRO A 210 -30.68 25.80 20.99
CA PRO A 210 -31.11 25.27 22.28
C PRO A 210 -30.00 25.35 23.35
N GLY A 211 -28.77 24.97 23.02
CA GLY A 211 -27.61 25.01 23.93
C GLY A 211 -27.08 26.41 24.27
N ASP A 212 -27.66 27.47 23.70
CA ASP A 212 -27.40 28.86 24.08
C ASP A 212 -28.53 29.43 24.97
N SER A 213 -29.39 28.57 25.52
CA SER A 213 -30.33 28.95 26.59
C SER A 213 -29.55 29.44 27.83
N PRO A 214 -30.09 30.38 28.63
CA PRO A 214 -29.32 31.01 29.70
C PRO A 214 -28.93 30.01 30.78
N ASP A 215 -29.77 29.01 31.03
CA ASP A 215 -29.53 27.93 32.00
C ASP A 215 -28.46 26.96 31.49
N ASP A 216 -28.53 26.55 30.22
CA ASP A 216 -27.53 25.64 29.63
C ASP A 216 -26.15 26.28 29.58
N VAL A 217 -26.09 27.58 29.24
CA VAL A 217 -24.85 28.36 29.24
C VAL A 217 -24.22 28.36 30.63
N MET A 218 -24.99 28.63 31.68
CA MET A 218 -24.48 28.60 33.05
C MET A 218 -24.01 27.20 33.44
N ARG A 219 -24.78 26.15 33.15
CA ARG A 219 -24.37 24.77 33.45
C ARG A 219 -23.04 24.40 32.80
N VAL A 220 -22.85 24.74 31.52
CA VAL A 220 -21.62 24.45 30.78
C VAL A 220 -20.42 25.24 31.34
N ILE A 221 -20.62 26.51 31.71
CA ILE A 221 -19.55 27.33 32.31
C ILE A 221 -19.15 26.76 33.68
N THR A 222 -20.11 26.39 34.52
CA THR A 222 -19.83 25.79 35.83
C THR A 222 -19.09 24.47 35.67
N LEU A 223 -19.56 23.58 34.78
CA LEU A 223 -18.90 22.30 34.50
C LEU A 223 -17.44 22.51 34.08
N TYR A 224 -17.17 23.47 33.18
CA TYR A 224 -15.80 23.80 32.75
C TYR A 224 -14.91 24.26 33.90
N ASN A 225 -15.43 25.11 34.79
CA ASN A 225 -14.66 25.64 35.91
C ASN A 225 -14.36 24.53 36.94
N ASP A 226 -15.29 23.60 37.15
CA ASP A 226 -15.14 22.54 38.15
C ASP A 226 -14.24 21.40 37.67
N THR A 227 -14.27 21.05 36.38
CA THR A 227 -13.53 19.89 35.84
C THR A 227 -12.24 20.26 35.12
N LEU A 228 -12.28 21.22 34.19
CA LEU A 228 -11.16 21.50 33.28
C LEU A 228 -10.23 22.61 33.76
N LEU A 229 -10.70 23.58 34.55
CA LEU A 229 -9.90 24.76 34.89
C LEU A 229 -8.60 24.40 35.63
N ARG A 230 -8.68 23.59 36.69
CA ARG A 230 -7.50 23.19 37.48
C ARG A 230 -6.48 22.40 36.65
N PRO A 231 -6.86 21.32 35.93
CA PRO A 231 -5.91 20.58 35.10
C PRO A 231 -5.27 21.44 33.98
N LEU A 232 -6.00 22.42 33.44
CA LEU A 232 -5.45 23.35 32.45
C LEU A 232 -4.48 24.37 33.08
N GLU A 233 -4.75 24.84 34.29
CA GLU A 233 -3.82 25.69 35.05
C GLU A 233 -2.51 24.95 35.34
N ASP A 234 -2.59 23.67 35.71
CA ASP A 234 -1.41 22.81 35.92
C ASP A 234 -0.63 22.63 34.60
N LEU A 235 -1.32 22.38 33.49
CA LEU A 235 -0.70 22.30 32.16
C LEU A 235 -0.01 23.61 31.75
N MET A 236 -0.63 24.76 32.04
CA MET A 236 -0.05 26.08 31.76
C MET A 236 1.15 26.39 32.66
N ALA A 237 1.12 25.94 33.92
CA ALA A 237 2.21 26.12 34.87
C ALA A 237 3.44 25.28 34.51
N ASP A 238 3.24 24.08 33.95
CA ASP A 238 4.31 23.21 33.46
C ASP A 238 4.98 23.74 32.17
N HIS A 239 4.31 24.61 31.42
CA HIS A 239 4.77 25.12 30.13
C HIS A 239 5.72 26.33 30.29
N ASP A 240 6.61 26.56 29.30
CA ASP A 240 7.48 27.74 29.30
C ASP A 240 6.63 29.04 29.24
N PRO A 241 6.77 29.95 30.23
CA PRO A 241 6.03 31.20 30.27
C PRO A 241 6.26 32.11 29.05
N ARG A 242 7.38 31.98 28.34
CA ARG A 242 7.69 32.78 27.14
C ARG A 242 6.74 32.48 25.99
N TYR A 243 6.26 31.24 25.93
CA TYR A 243 5.39 30.73 24.88
C TYR A 243 3.94 30.56 25.38
N LEU A 244 3.60 31.18 26.52
CA LEU A 244 2.24 31.29 27.01
C LEU A 244 1.68 32.67 26.63
N ILE A 245 0.63 32.69 25.81
CA ILE A 245 -0.03 33.92 25.35
C ILE A 245 -1.40 34.01 26.00
N GLU A 246 -1.59 35.00 26.87
CA GLU A 246 -2.88 35.30 27.47
C GLU A 246 -3.56 36.44 26.71
N LEU A 247 -4.83 36.23 26.34
CA LEU A 247 -5.63 37.20 25.60
C LEU A 247 -6.92 37.53 26.35
N ASP A 248 -7.41 38.76 26.20
CA ASP A 248 -8.71 39.16 26.69
C ASP A 248 -9.81 38.80 25.68
N GLY A 249 -10.65 37.84 26.04
CA GLY A 249 -11.76 37.39 25.23
C GLY A 249 -12.84 38.44 24.98
N ASN A 250 -12.82 39.60 25.63
CA ASN A 250 -13.75 40.70 25.37
C ASN A 250 -13.42 41.55 24.14
N GLU A 251 -12.23 41.37 23.58
CA GLU A 251 -11.83 42.07 22.37
C GLU A 251 -12.46 41.48 21.10
N SER A 252 -12.46 42.27 20.03
CA SER A 252 -12.93 41.80 18.72
C SER A 252 -12.06 40.66 18.17
N PRO A 253 -12.60 39.76 17.33
CA PRO A 253 -11.83 38.66 16.75
C PRO A 253 -10.60 39.09 15.93
N ASN A 254 -10.59 40.32 15.39
CA ASN A 254 -9.44 40.89 14.67
C ASN A 254 -8.33 41.32 15.64
N ALA A 255 -8.69 42.01 16.73
CA ALA A 255 -7.74 42.45 17.75
C ALA A 255 -7.05 41.26 18.44
N LEU A 256 -7.80 40.21 18.76
CA LEU A 256 -7.26 38.94 19.27
C LEU A 256 -6.21 38.34 18.32
N LEU A 257 -6.51 38.32 17.02
CA LEU A 257 -5.59 37.81 16.01
C LEU A 257 -4.33 38.67 15.92
N ASP A 258 -4.47 39.99 15.87
CA ASP A 258 -3.32 40.92 15.81
C ASP A 258 -2.42 40.79 17.04
N GLY A 259 -3.02 40.61 18.22
CA GLY A 259 -2.30 40.36 19.48
C GLY A 259 -1.46 39.08 19.43
N VAL A 260 -2.02 37.98 18.93
CA VAL A 260 -1.29 36.72 18.73
C VAL A 260 -0.17 36.89 17.71
N LEU A 261 -0.46 37.48 16.54
CA LEU A 261 0.52 37.66 15.47
C LEU A 261 1.70 38.54 15.89
N ALA A 262 1.43 39.61 16.65
CA ALA A 262 2.48 40.47 17.20
C ALA A 262 3.40 39.68 18.14
N ARG A 263 2.84 38.82 18.99
CA ARG A 263 3.60 37.96 19.92
C ARG A 263 4.43 36.91 19.19
N LEU A 264 3.85 36.22 18.22
CA LEU A 264 4.58 35.22 17.41
C LEU A 264 5.77 35.86 16.67
N LYS A 265 5.59 37.06 16.11
CA LYS A 265 6.67 37.83 15.47
C LYS A 265 7.77 38.23 16.46
N MET A 266 7.42 38.66 17.67
CA MET A 266 8.41 39.02 18.70
C MET A 266 9.23 37.82 19.18
N LEU A 267 8.64 36.61 19.17
CA LEU A 267 9.34 35.38 19.51
C LEU A 267 10.29 34.89 18.40
N GLY A 268 10.30 35.56 17.23
CA GLY A 268 11.14 35.17 16.10
C GLY A 268 10.74 33.83 15.47
N LEU A 269 9.50 33.38 15.72
CA LEU A 269 8.98 32.14 15.15
C LEU A 269 8.74 32.34 13.65
N GLN A 270 9.21 31.40 12.84
CA GLN A 270 9.03 31.46 11.39
C GLN A 270 7.76 30.73 10.95
N GLU A 271 7.16 31.25 9.87
CA GLU A 271 6.09 30.57 9.15
C GLU A 271 6.65 29.32 8.44
N ALA A 272 5.79 28.32 8.24
CA ALA A 272 6.17 27.15 7.45
C ALA A 272 6.40 27.55 5.98
N ALA A 273 7.48 27.05 5.39
CA ALA A 273 7.76 27.26 3.98
C ALA A 273 6.70 26.56 3.13
N VAL A 274 6.01 27.29 2.27
CA VAL A 274 4.95 26.70 1.44
C VAL A 274 5.49 26.44 0.04
N PRO A 275 5.43 25.20 -0.46
CA PRO A 275 5.76 24.91 -1.85
C PRO A 275 4.81 25.66 -2.79
N LEU A 276 5.35 26.33 -3.80
CA LEU A 276 4.57 27.10 -4.78
C LEU A 276 4.61 26.40 -6.13
N HIS A 277 3.45 26.15 -6.71
CA HIS A 277 3.35 25.58 -8.04
C HIS A 277 3.73 26.63 -9.10
N LEU A 278 4.77 26.31 -9.88
CA LEU A 278 5.27 27.20 -10.93
C LEU A 278 4.51 26.93 -12.23
N GLN A 279 3.82 27.96 -12.72
CA GLN A 279 3.14 27.95 -14.03
C GLN A 279 3.72 29.04 -14.93
N GLY A 280 3.93 28.72 -16.20
CA GLY A 280 4.31 29.65 -17.27
C GLY A 280 3.13 30.03 -18.16
N GLU A 281 3.32 31.07 -18.98
CA GLU A 281 2.36 31.46 -20.03
C GLU A 281 2.50 30.60 -21.31
N ASP A 282 3.66 29.97 -21.49
CA ASP A 282 3.97 29.13 -22.65
C ASP A 282 3.88 27.65 -22.28
N ASP A 283 3.05 26.89 -23.00
CA ASP A 283 3.05 25.43 -22.93
C ASP A 283 4.36 24.90 -23.52
N LEU A 284 5.18 24.25 -22.69
CA LEU A 284 6.40 23.61 -23.19
C LEU A 284 6.05 22.31 -23.93
N PRO A 285 6.66 22.06 -25.10
CA PRO A 285 6.58 20.76 -25.76
C PRO A 285 7.03 19.64 -24.82
N SER A 286 6.32 18.52 -24.82
CA SER A 286 6.60 17.35 -23.97
C SER A 286 7.98 16.73 -24.21
N ASP A 287 8.53 16.93 -25.41
CA ASP A 287 9.73 16.25 -25.90
C ASP A 287 11.00 17.08 -25.68
N LEU A 288 10.92 18.16 -24.89
CA LEU A 288 12.08 19.01 -24.59
C LEU A 288 13.05 18.29 -23.65
N ASP A 289 14.35 18.55 -23.86
CA ASP A 289 15.38 18.06 -22.96
C ASP A 289 15.12 18.56 -21.53
N PRO A 290 15.30 17.72 -20.49
CA PRO A 290 14.99 18.10 -19.11
C PRO A 290 15.75 19.34 -18.62
N ASP A 291 16.96 19.56 -19.16
CA ASP A 291 17.77 20.75 -18.88
C ASP A 291 17.22 22.05 -19.50
N GLU A 292 16.50 21.94 -20.61
CA GLU A 292 15.80 23.06 -21.24
C GLU A 292 14.52 23.39 -20.50
N VAL A 293 13.79 22.37 -20.05
CA VAL A 293 12.64 22.52 -19.15
C VAL A 293 13.04 23.29 -17.90
N LEU A 294 14.11 22.87 -17.21
CA LEU A 294 14.61 23.58 -16.03
C LEU A 294 15.04 25.03 -16.33
N ARG A 295 15.58 25.29 -17.53
CA ARG A 295 15.92 26.67 -17.95
C ARG A 295 14.67 27.52 -18.11
N ALA A 296 13.60 26.99 -18.72
CA ALA A 296 12.33 27.69 -18.88
C ALA A 296 11.65 27.95 -17.53
N VAL A 297 11.52 26.92 -16.69
CA VAL A 297 10.90 26.99 -15.36
C VAL A 297 11.60 28.01 -14.45
N SER A 298 12.92 28.20 -14.59
CA SER A 298 13.67 29.20 -13.81
C SER A 298 13.17 30.65 -13.99
N GLY A 299 12.49 30.93 -15.11
CA GLY A 299 11.93 32.24 -15.44
C GLY A 299 10.47 32.44 -15.02
N TRP A 300 9.80 31.38 -14.53
CA TRP A 300 8.38 31.41 -14.16
C TRP A 300 8.16 32.03 -12.77
N GLN A 301 7.04 32.75 -12.61
CA GLN A 301 6.56 33.32 -11.34
C GLN A 301 7.65 33.87 -10.42
N ARG A 302 8.49 34.75 -10.95
CA ARG A 302 9.65 35.28 -10.22
C ARG A 302 9.20 36.20 -9.07
N PRO A 303 9.59 35.96 -7.81
CA PRO A 303 9.34 36.86 -6.68
C PRO A 303 9.91 38.28 -6.86
N GLY A 304 10.91 38.45 -7.75
CA GLY A 304 11.46 39.75 -8.10
C GLY A 304 12.13 39.74 -9.48
N ALA A 305 12.29 40.93 -10.09
CA ALA A 305 12.72 41.07 -11.49
C ALA A 305 14.05 40.38 -11.86
N ARG A 306 14.97 40.23 -10.90
CA ARG A 306 16.28 39.57 -11.08
C ARG A 306 16.37 38.19 -10.45
N HIS A 307 15.34 37.76 -9.72
CA HIS A 307 15.34 36.47 -9.05
C HIS A 307 15.08 35.36 -10.08
N ARG A 308 15.86 34.28 -10.02
CA ARG A 308 15.66 33.07 -10.82
C ARG A 308 15.75 31.89 -9.88
N TRP A 309 14.81 30.97 -10.02
CA TRP A 309 14.81 29.73 -9.23
C TRP A 309 16.07 28.93 -9.48
N ARG A 310 16.66 28.39 -8.42
CA ARG A 310 17.88 27.60 -8.49
C ARG A 310 17.56 26.13 -8.79
N ARG A 311 18.49 25.45 -9.45
CA ARG A 311 18.40 24.00 -9.69
C ARG A 311 18.59 23.25 -8.38
N SER A 312 17.69 22.32 -8.08
CA SER A 312 17.83 21.41 -6.94
C SER A 312 18.87 20.32 -7.24
N ARG A 313 19.31 19.59 -6.19
CA ARG A 313 20.22 18.43 -6.34
C ARG A 313 19.60 17.26 -7.09
N TRP A 314 18.26 17.22 -7.15
CA TRP A 314 17.49 16.22 -7.90
C TRP A 314 17.46 16.48 -9.40
N GLY A 315 17.82 17.70 -9.84
CA GLY A 315 17.78 18.07 -11.24
C GLY A 315 16.37 17.90 -11.82
N ALA A 316 16.22 17.03 -12.80
CA ALA A 316 14.94 16.71 -13.42
C ALA A 316 14.26 15.45 -12.86
N VAL A 317 14.89 14.76 -11.92
CA VAL A 317 14.34 13.55 -11.30
C VAL A 317 13.30 13.94 -10.25
N CYS A 318 12.17 13.22 -10.24
CA CYS A 318 11.12 13.42 -9.27
C CYS A 318 11.55 12.89 -7.87
N PRO A 319 11.66 13.73 -6.83
CA PRO A 319 12.05 13.30 -5.48
C PRO A 319 11.06 12.29 -4.86
N VAL A 320 9.76 12.45 -5.12
CA VAL A 320 8.73 11.55 -4.56
C VAL A 320 8.79 10.17 -5.21
N ALA A 321 8.98 10.12 -6.53
CA ALA A 321 9.12 8.86 -7.26
C ALA A 321 10.39 8.12 -6.83
N LEU A 322 11.48 8.86 -6.60
CA LEU A 322 12.75 8.33 -6.15
C LEU A 322 12.65 7.69 -4.76
N GLN A 323 11.93 8.33 -3.83
CA GLN A 323 11.65 7.77 -2.50
C GLN A 323 10.81 6.49 -2.56
N GLN A 324 9.98 6.34 -3.58
CA GLN A 324 9.17 5.14 -3.85
C GLN A 324 9.93 4.09 -4.69
N GLY A 325 11.22 4.31 -4.99
CA GLY A 325 12.05 3.34 -5.72
C GLY A 325 11.84 3.35 -7.23
N SER A 326 11.32 4.44 -7.79
CA SER A 326 11.14 4.59 -9.22
C SER A 326 11.87 5.83 -9.74
N LEU A 327 12.74 5.64 -10.72
CA LEU A 327 13.43 6.74 -11.38
C LEU A 327 12.52 7.31 -12.48
N LYS A 328 11.78 8.37 -12.16
CA LYS A 328 10.91 9.07 -13.12
C LYS A 328 11.34 10.51 -13.30
N ILE A 329 11.42 10.95 -14.57
CA ILE A 329 11.68 12.35 -14.92
C ILE A 329 10.39 13.14 -14.68
N GLY A 330 10.53 14.30 -14.05
CA GLY A 330 9.42 15.21 -13.79
C GLY A 330 9.01 16.02 -15.02
N LYS A 331 7.74 16.42 -15.06
CA LYS A 331 7.17 17.26 -16.12
C LYS A 331 7.15 18.73 -15.71
N ALA A 332 7.19 19.63 -16.68
CA ALA A 332 7.09 21.07 -16.46
C ALA A 332 5.76 21.48 -15.81
N GLU A 333 4.67 20.81 -16.19
CA GLU A 333 3.31 21.04 -15.68
C GLU A 333 3.18 20.83 -14.17
N PHE A 334 4.04 20.00 -13.56
CA PHE A 334 4.01 19.72 -12.12
C PHE A 334 5.23 20.33 -11.41
N ALA A 335 5.81 21.38 -11.98
CA ALA A 335 6.95 22.07 -11.39
C ALA A 335 6.55 22.80 -10.10
N ILE A 336 7.38 22.66 -9.07
CA ILE A 336 7.20 23.29 -7.77
C ILE A 336 8.48 24.02 -7.37
N SER A 337 8.33 25.18 -6.75
CA SER A 337 9.41 25.85 -6.03
C SER A 337 9.29 25.63 -4.53
N PHE A 338 10.42 25.35 -3.89
CA PHE A 338 10.53 25.22 -2.44
C PHE A 338 11.94 25.64 -2.01
N LEU A 339 12.05 26.55 -1.03
CA LEU A 339 13.33 27.08 -0.52
C LEU A 339 14.31 27.58 -1.60
N ASP A 340 13.82 28.45 -2.50
CA ASP A 340 14.60 29.01 -3.63
C ASP A 340 15.05 27.96 -4.68
N LYS A 341 14.59 26.71 -4.57
CA LYS A 341 14.93 25.61 -5.49
C LYS A 341 13.71 25.14 -6.25
N MET A 342 13.91 24.74 -7.51
CA MET A 342 12.87 24.13 -8.34
C MET A 342 12.97 22.61 -8.35
N TYR A 343 11.81 21.98 -8.30
CA TYR A 343 11.61 20.54 -8.30
C TYR A 343 10.63 20.19 -9.41
N LEU A 344 10.99 19.22 -10.25
CA LEU A 344 10.10 18.67 -11.28
C LEU A 344 9.48 17.38 -10.75
N LEU A 345 8.17 17.25 -10.86
CA LEU A 345 7.43 16.08 -10.38
C LEU A 345 6.77 15.35 -11.54
N SER A 346 6.61 14.03 -11.39
CA SER A 346 6.14 13.16 -12.48
C SER A 346 4.63 13.20 -12.68
N SER A 347 3.87 13.47 -11.62
CA SER A 347 2.40 13.42 -11.61
C SER A 347 1.80 14.41 -10.60
N GLU A 348 0.51 14.70 -10.76
CA GLU A 348 -0.28 15.50 -9.81
C GLU A 348 -0.28 14.86 -8.41
N GLU A 349 -0.38 13.53 -8.31
CA GLU A 349 -0.28 12.82 -7.03
C GLU A 349 1.07 13.03 -6.33
N ALA A 350 2.17 13.02 -7.10
CA ALA A 350 3.50 13.29 -6.58
C ALA A 350 3.61 14.75 -6.10
N GLN A 351 2.99 15.68 -6.82
CA GLN A 351 2.84 17.08 -6.41
C GLN A 351 2.05 17.22 -5.12
N ALA A 352 0.89 16.57 -4.98
CA ALA A 352 0.10 16.61 -3.75
C ALA A 352 0.88 16.04 -2.56
N LYS A 353 1.59 14.91 -2.75
CA LYS A 353 2.45 14.29 -1.72
C LYS A 353 3.61 15.20 -1.30
N PHE A 354 4.28 15.84 -2.27
CA PHE A 354 5.36 16.78 -2.00
C PHE A 354 4.86 18.06 -1.31
N CYS A 355 3.72 18.60 -1.75
CA CYS A 355 3.07 19.74 -1.11
C CYS A 355 2.61 19.43 0.32
N ALA A 356 2.22 18.18 0.60
CA ALA A 356 1.84 17.76 1.95
C ALA A 356 3.05 17.75 2.89
N ASN A 357 4.16 17.13 2.50
CA ASN A 357 5.37 17.09 3.31
C ASN A 357 6.63 17.04 2.44
N PRO A 358 7.25 18.18 2.11
CA PRO A 358 8.49 18.19 1.34
C PRO A 358 9.67 17.66 2.16
N ARG A 359 9.64 17.79 3.50
CA ARG A 359 10.77 17.42 4.37
C ARG A 359 11.14 15.95 4.26
N SER A 360 10.16 15.05 4.19
CA SER A 360 10.41 13.61 4.08
C SER A 360 11.21 13.20 2.83
N TYR A 361 11.11 13.99 1.76
CA TYR A 361 11.78 13.70 0.49
C TYR A 361 13.14 14.39 0.35
N LEU A 362 13.35 15.48 1.11
CA LEU A 362 14.54 16.31 1.00
C LEU A 362 15.59 16.00 2.07
N MET A 363 15.20 15.36 3.18
CA MET A 363 16.09 14.98 4.27
C MET A 363 17.09 13.86 3.88
N VAL A 364 18.23 13.85 4.57
CA VAL A 364 19.32 12.88 4.41
C VAL A 364 19.15 11.76 5.45
N PRO A 365 19.42 10.47 5.16
CA PRO A 365 20.02 9.93 3.94
C PRO A 365 19.05 9.92 2.77
N GLN A 366 19.45 10.58 1.67
CA GLN A 366 18.67 10.57 0.44
C GLN A 366 18.63 9.14 -0.12
N PRO A 367 17.46 8.69 -0.63
CA PRO A 367 17.38 7.40 -1.28
C PRO A 367 18.36 7.38 -2.46
N LYS A 368 19.19 6.34 -2.51
CA LYS A 368 20.01 6.09 -3.69
C LYS A 368 19.07 5.73 -4.85
N PRO A 369 19.35 6.17 -6.08
CA PRO A 369 18.56 5.74 -7.23
C PRO A 369 18.49 4.21 -7.29
N PRO A 370 17.30 3.65 -7.55
CA PRO A 370 17.14 2.22 -7.71
C PRO A 370 18.04 1.74 -8.86
N CYS A 371 18.60 0.55 -8.72
CA CYS A 371 19.42 -0.06 -9.75
C CYS A 371 18.56 -1.08 -10.50
N HIS A 372 17.97 -0.71 -11.64
CA HIS A 372 17.30 -1.64 -12.55
C HIS A 372 18.23 -1.97 -13.70
N VAL A 373 18.88 -3.13 -13.64
CA VAL A 373 19.92 -3.48 -14.59
C VAL A 373 19.66 -4.85 -15.17
N VAL A 374 19.91 -4.97 -16.47
CA VAL A 374 19.92 -6.25 -17.18
C VAL A 374 21.35 -6.58 -17.58
N VAL A 375 21.83 -7.78 -17.22
CA VAL A 375 23.14 -8.27 -17.66
C VAL A 375 22.93 -9.44 -18.62
N MET A 376 23.38 -9.28 -19.86
CA MET A 376 23.29 -10.26 -20.94
C MET A 376 24.67 -10.61 -21.49
N GLY A 377 24.74 -11.71 -22.25
CA GLY A 377 25.94 -12.09 -23.00
C GLY A 377 25.96 -13.56 -23.42
N PRO A 378 27.12 -14.13 -23.75
CA PRO A 378 27.26 -15.57 -23.99
C PRO A 378 27.43 -16.35 -22.67
N SER A 379 27.12 -17.65 -22.70
CA SER A 379 27.34 -18.55 -21.56
C SER A 379 28.81 -18.54 -21.14
N THR A 380 29.08 -18.57 -19.82
CA THR A 380 30.43 -18.47 -19.20
C THR A 380 31.17 -17.14 -19.29
N ALA A 381 30.50 -16.07 -19.75
CA ALA A 381 31.07 -14.71 -19.68
C ALA A 381 31.27 -14.21 -18.24
N GLY A 382 30.60 -14.80 -17.25
CA GLY A 382 30.63 -14.38 -15.84
C GLY A 382 29.46 -13.47 -15.44
N LYS A 383 28.34 -13.50 -16.19
CA LYS A 383 27.15 -12.67 -15.96
C LYS A 383 26.63 -12.77 -14.53
N THR A 384 26.32 -13.97 -14.05
CA THR A 384 25.81 -14.21 -12.70
C THR A 384 26.72 -13.63 -11.62
N THR A 385 28.04 -13.76 -11.77
CA THR A 385 29.01 -13.16 -10.85
C THR A 385 28.96 -11.63 -10.89
N LEU A 386 28.85 -11.03 -12.08
CA LEU A 386 28.67 -9.58 -12.23
C LEU A 386 27.35 -9.11 -11.62
N CYS A 387 26.25 -9.86 -11.81
CA CYS A 387 24.95 -9.57 -11.22
C CYS A 387 25.03 -9.53 -9.69
N HIS A 388 25.68 -10.52 -9.07
CA HIS A 388 25.87 -10.58 -7.62
C HIS A 388 26.74 -9.41 -7.11
N LEU A 389 27.84 -9.09 -7.81
CA LEU A 389 28.68 -7.96 -7.44
C LEU A 389 27.97 -6.60 -7.55
N LEU A 390 27.13 -6.43 -8.59
CA LEU A 390 26.30 -5.24 -8.74
C LEU A 390 25.22 -5.17 -7.66
N ALA A 391 24.57 -6.29 -7.37
CA ALA A 391 23.61 -6.43 -6.29
C ALA A 391 24.20 -6.05 -4.93
N ASP A 392 25.39 -6.55 -4.58
CA ASP A 392 26.05 -6.24 -3.31
C ASP A 392 26.45 -4.76 -3.22
N HIS A 393 26.93 -4.16 -4.32
CA HIS A 393 27.40 -2.77 -4.32
C HIS A 393 26.26 -1.75 -4.25
N TYR A 394 25.17 -2.00 -4.98
CA TYR A 394 24.02 -1.11 -5.04
C TYR A 394 22.90 -1.49 -4.05
N GLY A 395 23.04 -2.61 -3.34
CA GLY A 395 21.98 -3.18 -2.52
C GLY A 395 20.77 -3.56 -3.38
N ALA A 396 20.96 -4.16 -4.55
CA ALA A 396 19.87 -4.66 -5.39
C ALA A 396 19.68 -6.17 -5.18
N ARG A 397 18.50 -6.72 -5.52
CA ARG A 397 18.28 -8.18 -5.52
C ARG A 397 18.52 -8.75 -6.90
N VAL A 398 19.22 -9.88 -6.97
CA VAL A 398 19.40 -10.62 -8.23
C VAL A 398 18.16 -11.45 -8.48
N VAL A 399 17.55 -11.28 -9.65
CA VAL A 399 16.37 -12.03 -10.07
C VAL A 399 16.74 -12.92 -11.23
N ASN A 400 16.70 -14.23 -10.99
CA ASN A 400 16.90 -15.23 -12.03
C ASN A 400 15.53 -15.72 -12.54
N VAL A 401 15.09 -15.19 -13.68
CA VAL A 401 13.80 -15.55 -14.28
C VAL A 401 13.74 -17.04 -14.63
N ALA A 402 14.87 -17.64 -15.02
CA ALA A 402 14.96 -19.06 -15.34
C ALA A 402 14.80 -19.97 -14.11
N GLU A 403 14.92 -19.46 -12.88
CA GLU A 403 14.60 -20.20 -11.65
C GLU A 403 13.14 -20.00 -11.24
N LEU A 404 12.63 -18.76 -11.35
CA LEU A 404 11.26 -18.42 -11.01
C LEU A 404 10.22 -19.12 -11.89
N VAL A 405 10.57 -19.40 -13.15
CA VAL A 405 9.63 -19.98 -14.12
C VAL A 405 9.65 -21.51 -14.14
N ARG A 406 10.66 -22.17 -13.53
CA ARG A 406 10.72 -23.64 -13.40
C ARG A 406 9.45 -24.30 -12.84
N PRO A 407 8.88 -23.85 -11.71
CA PRO A 407 7.68 -24.48 -11.17
C PRO A 407 6.50 -24.37 -12.13
N VAL A 408 6.38 -23.24 -12.84
CA VAL A 408 5.31 -23.00 -13.82
C VAL A 408 5.49 -23.90 -15.05
N ILE A 409 6.73 -24.06 -15.53
CA ILE A 409 7.06 -24.99 -16.63
C ILE A 409 6.73 -26.42 -16.22
N GLU A 410 7.07 -26.83 -15.00
CA GLU A 410 6.84 -28.18 -14.51
C GLU A 410 5.34 -28.47 -14.38
N GLU A 411 4.55 -27.52 -13.88
CA GLU A 411 3.09 -27.63 -13.79
C GLU A 411 2.44 -27.73 -15.18
N GLU A 412 2.85 -26.89 -16.14
CA GLU A 412 2.37 -27.01 -17.52
C GLU A 412 2.82 -28.30 -18.19
N LYS A 413 4.04 -28.76 -17.91
CA LYS A 413 4.55 -30.03 -18.42
C LYS A 413 3.72 -31.19 -17.89
N GLN A 414 3.41 -31.22 -16.59
CA GLN A 414 2.52 -32.21 -16.00
C GLN A 414 1.14 -32.18 -16.65
N ARG A 415 0.55 -31.00 -16.83
CA ARG A 415 -0.73 -30.85 -17.53
C ARG A 415 -0.67 -31.35 -18.98
N SER A 416 0.42 -31.10 -19.69
CA SER A 416 0.61 -31.58 -21.06
C SER A 416 0.75 -33.10 -21.13
N VAL A 417 1.44 -33.71 -20.16
CA VAL A 417 1.58 -35.16 -20.03
C VAL A 417 0.24 -35.81 -19.70
N GLU A 418 -0.56 -35.20 -18.83
CA GLU A 418 -1.93 -35.66 -18.52
C GLU A 418 -2.85 -35.58 -19.74
N LEU A 419 -2.81 -34.49 -20.50
CA LEU A 419 -3.57 -34.33 -21.74
C LEU A 419 -3.14 -35.36 -22.78
N ALA A 420 -1.83 -35.50 -23.03
CA ALA A 420 -1.29 -36.48 -23.96
C ALA A 420 -1.65 -37.92 -23.54
N ARG A 421 -1.67 -38.21 -22.24
CA ARG A 421 -2.10 -39.50 -21.69
C ARG A 421 -3.59 -39.74 -21.97
N ALA A 422 -4.45 -38.73 -21.79
CA ALA A 422 -5.88 -38.84 -22.05
C ALA A 422 -6.18 -39.03 -23.55
N GLU A 423 -5.52 -38.26 -24.42
CA GLU A 423 -5.64 -38.38 -25.88
C GLU A 423 -5.13 -39.75 -26.38
N ALA A 424 -3.97 -40.19 -25.88
CA ALA A 424 -3.42 -41.50 -26.23
C ALA A 424 -4.28 -42.66 -25.74
N LEU A 425 -4.91 -42.54 -24.57
CA LEU A 425 -5.86 -43.53 -24.07
C LEU A 425 -7.09 -43.64 -24.99
N ALA A 426 -7.64 -42.51 -25.44
CA ALA A 426 -8.78 -42.49 -26.36
C ALA A 426 -8.42 -43.14 -27.72
N VAL A 427 -7.29 -42.74 -28.31
CA VAL A 427 -6.79 -43.31 -29.57
C VAL A 427 -6.49 -44.80 -29.43
N ALA A 428 -5.88 -45.22 -28.32
CA ALA A 428 -5.54 -46.60 -28.08
C ALA A 428 -6.79 -47.49 -27.95
N LEU A 429 -7.83 -47.03 -27.24
CA LEU A 429 -9.10 -47.75 -27.13
C LEU A 429 -9.79 -47.93 -28.49
N GLU A 430 -9.78 -46.90 -29.34
CA GLU A 430 -10.30 -47.02 -30.72
C GLU A 430 -9.47 -48.02 -31.56
N THR A 431 -8.15 -47.97 -31.48
CA THR A 431 -7.29 -48.88 -32.26
C THR A 431 -7.49 -50.34 -31.89
N VAL A 432 -7.61 -50.66 -30.59
CA VAL A 432 -7.83 -52.04 -30.14
C VAL A 432 -9.25 -52.50 -30.45
N ARG A 433 -10.26 -51.62 -30.38
CA ARG A 433 -11.63 -51.93 -30.84
C ARG A 433 -11.66 -52.33 -32.32
N THR A 434 -10.99 -51.55 -33.18
CA THR A 434 -10.92 -51.87 -34.63
C THR A 434 -10.07 -53.11 -34.96
N LEU A 435 -9.14 -53.51 -34.09
CA LEU A 435 -8.36 -54.75 -34.23
C LEU A 435 -9.17 -55.96 -33.74
N ALA A 436 -9.93 -55.82 -32.66
CA ALA A 436 -10.85 -56.84 -32.17
C ALA A 436 -11.92 -57.16 -33.24
N GLU A 437 -12.55 -56.13 -33.83
CA GLU A 437 -13.54 -56.28 -34.93
C GLU A 437 -12.95 -56.96 -36.19
N LYS A 438 -11.62 -56.88 -36.41
CA LYS A 438 -10.92 -57.52 -37.54
C LYS A 438 -10.44 -58.94 -37.24
N ALA A 439 -10.35 -59.34 -35.97
CA ALA A 439 -9.87 -60.66 -35.55
C ALA A 439 -11.00 -61.71 -35.44
N GLU A 440 -12.26 -61.28 -35.35
CA GLU A 440 -13.42 -62.18 -35.28
C GLU A 440 -13.64 -63.12 -36.49
N PRO A 441 -13.28 -62.81 -37.76
CA PRO A 441 -13.47 -63.77 -38.85
C PRO A 441 -12.45 -64.93 -38.88
N GLU A 442 -11.40 -64.95 -38.03
CA GLU A 442 -10.40 -66.04 -38.02
C GLU A 442 -10.69 -67.15 -37.00
N TYR A 443 -11.62 -66.94 -36.05
CA TYR A 443 -11.94 -67.92 -35.01
C TYR A 443 -13.04 -68.94 -35.40
N GLU A 444 -13.85 -68.66 -36.43
CA GLU A 444 -14.89 -69.61 -36.90
C GLU A 444 -14.36 -70.74 -37.79
N VAL A 445 -13.15 -70.62 -38.37
CA VAL A 445 -12.57 -71.65 -39.27
C VAL A 445 -11.81 -72.75 -38.50
N ALA A 446 -11.48 -72.55 -37.22
CA ALA A 446 -10.64 -73.48 -36.44
C ALA A 446 -11.43 -74.45 -35.53
N LYS A 447 -12.78 -74.41 -35.51
CA LYS A 447 -13.62 -75.25 -34.63
C LYS A 447 -14.13 -76.58 -35.24
N GLU A 448 -13.80 -76.93 -36.49
CA GLU A 448 -14.30 -78.16 -37.14
C GLU A 448 -13.33 -79.35 -37.23
N GLY A 449 -12.15 -79.30 -36.60
CA GLY A 449 -11.18 -80.40 -36.76
C GLY A 449 -10.32 -80.66 -35.55
N GLN A 450 -10.84 -81.42 -34.57
CA GLN A 450 -10.12 -82.46 -33.80
C GLN A 450 -10.89 -82.81 -32.51
N ALA A 451 -11.81 -83.77 -32.64
CA ALA A 451 -12.29 -84.58 -31.53
C ALA A 451 -12.21 -86.05 -31.97
N ALA A 452 -11.14 -86.76 -31.57
CA ALA A 452 -11.10 -88.23 -31.37
C ALA A 452 -9.68 -88.73 -31.05
N THR A 453 -9.63 -89.73 -30.15
CA THR A 453 -8.53 -90.66 -29.75
C THR A 453 -7.47 -90.12 -28.77
N GLU A 454 -7.56 -90.39 -27.45
CA GLU A 454 -7.28 -91.64 -26.67
C GLU A 454 -5.79 -91.78 -26.31
N GLU A 455 -5.41 -91.60 -25.02
CA GLU A 455 -5.08 -92.65 -24.00
C GLU A 455 -3.67 -93.27 -24.23
N GLU A 456 -2.78 -93.59 -23.29
CA GLU A 456 -2.70 -93.64 -21.82
C GLU A 456 -1.21 -93.90 -21.43
N GLU A 457 -0.93 -93.90 -20.12
CA GLU A 457 0.26 -94.40 -19.37
C GLU A 457 1.60 -93.62 -19.38
N HIS A 458 2.45 -93.61 -18.33
CA HIS A 458 2.37 -93.54 -16.86
C HIS A 458 3.85 -93.53 -16.37
N LYS A 459 4.32 -92.48 -15.65
CA LYS A 459 5.31 -92.44 -14.50
C LYS A 459 6.59 -93.33 -14.50
N PRO A 460 7.53 -93.24 -13.51
CA PRO A 460 7.86 -92.18 -12.52
C PRO A 460 9.38 -91.88 -12.40
N GLY A 461 9.70 -90.81 -11.65
CA GLY A 461 10.74 -90.83 -10.60
C GLY A 461 12.21 -90.61 -11.00
N VAL A 462 12.80 -89.53 -10.49
CA VAL A 462 13.99 -89.48 -9.58
C VAL A 462 14.46 -88.01 -9.46
N THR A 463 14.84 -87.64 -8.25
CA THR A 463 15.00 -86.31 -7.65
C THR A 463 16.42 -85.72 -7.76
N ALA A 464 16.51 -84.44 -7.35
CA ALA A 464 17.65 -83.73 -6.73
C ALA A 464 18.62 -83.00 -7.69
N LYS A 465 19.14 -81.80 -7.41
CA LYS A 465 19.48 -81.16 -6.12
C LYS A 465 19.37 -79.62 -6.19
N ALA A 466 18.75 -79.04 -5.16
CA ALA A 466 19.38 -77.97 -4.40
C ALA A 466 20.30 -78.64 -3.37
N THR A 467 21.45 -78.04 -3.02
CA THR A 467 22.23 -78.33 -1.80
C THR A 467 23.27 -77.22 -1.70
N GLU A 468 23.41 -76.53 -0.57
CA GLU A 468 24.05 -76.95 0.68
C GLU A 468 23.64 -75.90 1.75
N GLU A 469 23.35 -76.15 3.04
CA GLU A 469 23.52 -77.23 4.02
C GLU A 469 22.35 -77.08 5.03
N MET A 470 21.56 -78.11 5.35
CA MET A 470 21.76 -79.21 6.31
C MET A 470 21.69 -78.82 7.81
N GLU A 471 20.46 -78.92 8.33
CA GLU A 471 19.97 -79.50 9.60
C GLU A 471 20.94 -79.83 10.76
N ILE A 472 20.49 -79.62 12.02
CA ILE A 472 19.94 -80.64 12.96
C ILE A 472 19.87 -80.07 14.40
N SER A 473 18.87 -80.58 15.14
CA SER A 473 18.67 -80.77 16.60
C SER A 473 17.87 -79.74 17.39
N GLY A 474 16.80 -80.26 18.00
CA GLY A 474 16.10 -79.67 19.13
C GLY A 474 16.75 -80.01 20.47
N ASP A 475 15.93 -79.74 21.49
CA ASP A 475 16.05 -79.92 22.93
C ASP A 475 16.76 -78.84 23.77
N GLU A 476 15.90 -78.22 24.59
CA GLU A 476 15.99 -78.12 26.05
C GLU A 476 16.44 -76.79 26.73
N VAL A 477 15.48 -76.26 27.50
CA VAL A 477 15.57 -75.75 28.89
C VAL A 477 15.69 -74.22 29.12
N GLU A 478 14.56 -73.72 29.65
CA GLU A 478 14.36 -72.88 30.86
C GLU A 478 15.13 -71.57 31.12
N GLU A 479 14.33 -70.58 31.53
CA GLU A 479 14.48 -69.69 32.72
C GLU A 479 15.69 -68.71 32.77
N ASP A 480 15.61 -67.49 33.32
CA ASP A 480 14.55 -66.58 33.78
C ASP A 480 15.28 -65.27 34.19
N PHE A 481 14.52 -64.18 34.34
CA PHE A 481 14.81 -63.01 35.23
C PHE A 481 16.02 -62.08 34.87
N VAL A 482 15.97 -60.73 34.89
CA VAL A 482 15.43 -59.78 35.89
C VAL A 482 15.25 -58.37 35.29
N VAL A 483 14.01 -57.84 35.36
CA VAL A 483 13.52 -56.55 35.93
C VAL A 483 14.30 -55.24 35.70
N ALA A 484 13.62 -54.20 35.17
CA ALA A 484 13.10 -53.06 35.96
C ALA A 484 12.46 -51.92 35.13
N GLU A 485 11.13 -51.82 35.23
CA GLU A 485 10.30 -50.58 35.22
C GLU A 485 10.54 -49.78 36.55
N PRO A 486 10.06 -48.53 36.78
CA PRO A 486 8.75 -47.94 36.38
C PRO A 486 8.84 -46.43 36.00
N GLY A 487 7.80 -45.64 35.72
CA GLY A 487 6.32 -45.71 35.67
C GLY A 487 5.86 -44.29 35.27
N ASP A 488 4.93 -44.11 34.34
CA ASP A 488 3.46 -44.08 34.46
C ASP A 488 2.84 -42.71 34.82
N SER A 489 1.62 -42.53 34.31
CA SER A 489 0.61 -41.47 34.39
C SER A 489 0.69 -40.39 33.31
N GLY A 490 -0.32 -40.14 32.47
CA GLY A 490 -1.66 -40.73 32.35
C GLY A 490 -2.68 -39.67 31.90
N GLN A 491 -3.48 -40.04 30.88
CA GLN A 491 -4.91 -39.70 30.69
C GLN A 491 -5.28 -38.23 30.37
N THR A 492 -6.28 -37.87 29.54
CA THR A 492 -7.44 -38.60 28.97
C THR A 492 -8.10 -37.76 27.86
N GLU A 493 -8.92 -38.47 27.09
CA GLU A 493 -9.92 -38.12 26.06
C GLU A 493 -10.85 -36.92 26.37
N ALA A 494 -11.37 -36.24 25.32
CA ALA A 494 -12.70 -36.50 24.75
C ALA A 494 -13.25 -35.34 23.88
N ASP A 495 -13.82 -35.75 22.74
CA ASP A 495 -15.10 -35.32 22.14
C ASP A 495 -15.35 -33.92 21.50
N GLU A 496 -15.57 -34.03 20.18
CA GLU A 496 -16.83 -33.75 19.44
C GLU A 496 -17.30 -32.32 19.08
N ARG A 497 -17.86 -32.27 17.85
CA ARG A 497 -18.94 -31.38 17.32
C ARG A 497 -18.57 -29.93 17.01
N GLU A 498 -19.10 -29.25 16.01
CA GLU A 498 -19.92 -29.53 14.82
C GLU A 498 -20.03 -28.18 14.05
N ALA A 499 -20.42 -28.27 12.77
CA ALA A 499 -21.30 -27.32 12.06
C ALA A 499 -20.80 -26.02 11.39
N GLY A 500 -21.39 -25.81 10.20
CA GLY A 500 -21.68 -24.52 9.54
C GLY A 500 -20.80 -24.25 8.32
N VAL A 501 -21.11 -24.70 7.08
CA VAL A 501 -22.25 -24.41 6.19
C VAL A 501 -22.52 -22.90 5.99
N LEU A 502 -22.49 -22.53 4.71
CA LEU A 502 -22.95 -21.34 3.96
C LEU A 502 -21.76 -20.79 3.15
N GLY A 503 -21.70 -20.86 1.82
CA GLY A 503 -22.78 -20.83 0.84
C GLY A 503 -22.78 -19.47 0.14
N GLU A 504 -22.75 -19.51 -1.19
CA GLU A 504 -23.06 -18.41 -2.14
C GLU A 504 -21.98 -17.33 -2.26
N GLY A 505 -21.55 -16.89 -3.43
CA GLY A 505 -22.13 -16.89 -4.78
C GLY A 505 -21.63 -15.57 -5.40
N VAL A 506 -21.09 -15.53 -6.61
CA VAL A 506 -21.78 -15.19 -7.87
C VAL A 506 -20.62 -14.55 -8.69
N GLY A 507 -20.31 -14.93 -9.92
CA GLY A 507 -21.17 -15.36 -11.01
C GLY A 507 -21.37 -14.19 -11.97
N MET A 508 -20.67 -14.22 -13.10
CA MET A 508 -21.07 -13.53 -14.34
C MET A 508 -20.15 -14.11 -15.44
N GLY A 509 -20.61 -14.88 -16.42
CA GLY A 509 -21.97 -15.10 -16.92
C GLY A 509 -22.05 -14.60 -18.35
N SER A 510 -22.07 -15.55 -19.29
CA SER A 510 -22.78 -15.51 -20.59
C SER A 510 -22.43 -16.83 -21.30
N GLU A 511 -23.21 -17.90 -21.16
CA GLU A 511 -24.51 -18.17 -21.81
C GLU A 511 -24.47 -18.03 -23.34
N LEU A 512 -24.79 -19.13 -24.03
CA LEU A 512 -26.03 -19.36 -24.80
C LEU A 512 -25.88 -20.72 -25.51
N GLU A 513 -26.61 -21.75 -25.06
CA GLU A 513 -27.88 -22.27 -25.65
C GLU A 513 -27.60 -23.46 -26.57
N GLY A 514 -28.29 -24.60 -26.52
CA GLY A 514 -29.52 -24.96 -25.81
C GLY A 514 -30.30 -25.98 -26.65
N GLY A 515 -30.97 -26.92 -25.98
CA GLY A 515 -31.91 -27.89 -26.56
C GLY A 515 -31.48 -29.35 -26.44
N GLU A 516 -32.26 -30.32 -25.97
CA GLU A 516 -33.48 -30.40 -25.14
C GLU A 516 -33.71 -31.92 -24.93
N GLU A 517 -34.15 -32.32 -23.72
CA GLU A 517 -35.04 -33.47 -23.35
C GLU A 517 -34.66 -34.91 -23.82
N GLU A 518 -34.91 -36.04 -23.14
CA GLU A 518 -35.98 -36.44 -22.21
C GLU A 518 -35.56 -37.77 -21.48
N GLU A 519 -36.35 -38.15 -20.47
CA GLU A 519 -36.18 -39.29 -19.55
C GLU A 519 -36.32 -40.71 -20.17
N GLY A 520 -35.82 -41.70 -19.42
CA GLY A 520 -36.09 -43.15 -19.57
C GLY A 520 -34.79 -43.95 -19.65
N GLY A 521 -34.55 -45.05 -18.96
CA GLY A 521 -35.32 -45.94 -18.11
C GLY A 521 -34.37 -47.11 -17.78
N GLU A 522 -34.56 -47.77 -16.65
CA GLU A 522 -33.84 -49.02 -16.33
C GLU A 522 -34.26 -50.12 -17.33
N GLU A 523 -33.30 -50.67 -18.07
CA GLU A 523 -33.40 -52.03 -18.63
C GLU A 523 -32.03 -52.72 -18.50
N GLU A 524 -31.97 -53.73 -17.62
CA GLU A 524 -31.01 -54.81 -17.73
C GLU A 524 -31.34 -55.62 -18.98
N ALA A 525 -30.41 -55.73 -19.94
CA ALA A 525 -30.36 -56.84 -20.88
C ALA A 525 -29.00 -56.91 -21.60
N GLY A 526 -28.38 -58.09 -21.51
CA GLY A 526 -27.53 -58.62 -22.57
C GLY A 526 -26.04 -58.34 -22.45
N ASP A 527 -25.33 -59.25 -21.80
CA ASP A 527 -23.94 -59.56 -22.15
C ASP A 527 -23.87 -59.92 -23.65
N GLU A 528 -23.18 -59.11 -24.46
CA GLU A 528 -22.50 -59.51 -25.70
C GLU A 528 -21.65 -58.33 -26.23
N GLU A 529 -20.45 -58.64 -26.74
CA GLU A 529 -19.36 -57.79 -27.26
C GLU A 529 -18.31 -57.29 -26.24
N GLY A 530 -17.06 -57.75 -26.43
CA GLY A 530 -15.96 -57.65 -25.49
C GLY A 530 -15.39 -56.23 -25.34
N ASP A 531 -15.65 -55.61 -24.19
CA ASP A 531 -15.16 -54.27 -23.88
C ASP A 531 -13.66 -54.28 -23.56
N VAL A 532 -12.87 -53.60 -24.39
CA VAL A 532 -11.42 -53.47 -24.21
C VAL A 532 -11.17 -52.53 -23.01
N THR A 533 -10.73 -53.09 -21.89
CA THR A 533 -10.41 -52.31 -20.69
C THR A 533 -9.07 -51.59 -20.81
N ALA A 534 -8.92 -50.47 -20.08
CA ALA A 534 -7.71 -49.64 -20.04
C ALA A 534 -6.41 -50.37 -19.60
N GLU A 535 -6.52 -51.64 -19.21
CA GLU A 535 -5.40 -52.48 -18.80
C GLU A 535 -4.80 -53.34 -19.92
N HIS A 536 -5.36 -53.29 -21.14
CA HIS A 536 -4.87 -54.06 -22.28
C HIS A 536 -3.40 -53.72 -22.59
N PRO A 537 -2.51 -54.71 -22.82
CA PRO A 537 -1.08 -54.49 -22.99
C PRO A 537 -0.73 -53.58 -24.18
N GLU A 538 -1.52 -53.63 -25.25
CA GLU A 538 -1.34 -52.74 -26.42
C GLU A 538 -1.75 -51.29 -26.13
N VAL A 539 -2.79 -51.09 -25.31
CA VAL A 539 -3.21 -49.75 -24.84
C VAL A 539 -2.15 -49.15 -23.95
N ARG A 540 -1.59 -49.96 -23.04
CA ARG A 540 -0.49 -49.52 -22.16
C ARG A 540 0.72 -49.08 -22.96
N ALA A 541 1.13 -49.83 -23.98
CA ALA A 541 2.29 -49.51 -24.81
C ALA A 541 2.14 -48.15 -25.53
N LEU A 542 1.01 -47.91 -26.20
CA LEU A 542 0.71 -46.66 -26.92
C LEU A 542 0.66 -45.46 -25.97
N VAL A 543 0.07 -45.63 -24.79
CA VAL A 543 0.00 -44.58 -23.76
C VAL A 543 1.38 -44.28 -23.19
N THR A 544 2.21 -45.29 -22.90
CA THR A 544 3.59 -45.04 -22.45
C THR A 544 4.45 -44.33 -23.51
N GLU A 545 4.27 -44.64 -24.79
CA GLU A 545 5.01 -43.97 -25.86
C GLU A 545 4.60 -42.49 -25.99
N ALA A 546 3.30 -42.20 -25.93
CA ALA A 546 2.79 -40.82 -25.97
C ALA A 546 3.24 -40.00 -24.75
N VAL A 547 3.24 -40.58 -23.56
CA VAL A 547 3.76 -39.94 -22.34
C VAL A 547 5.26 -39.65 -22.48
N LEU A 548 6.04 -40.60 -23.00
CA LEU A 548 7.48 -40.42 -23.19
C LEU A 548 7.79 -39.34 -24.24
N GLN A 549 6.98 -39.23 -25.30
CA GLN A 549 7.07 -38.15 -26.28
C GLN A 549 6.72 -36.78 -25.68
N ALA A 550 5.66 -36.71 -24.86
CA ALA A 550 5.26 -35.48 -24.17
C ALA A 550 6.31 -35.04 -23.14
N GLU A 551 6.94 -35.99 -22.42
CA GLU A 551 8.04 -35.71 -21.48
C GLU A 551 9.30 -35.17 -22.18
N GLN A 552 9.55 -35.58 -23.42
CA GLN A 552 10.70 -35.13 -24.23
C GLN A 552 10.45 -33.85 -25.01
N ALA A 553 9.19 -33.43 -25.16
CA ALA A 553 8.84 -32.19 -25.83
C ALA A 553 9.35 -30.97 -25.03
N ALA A 554 10.11 -30.10 -25.69
CA ALA A 554 10.52 -28.83 -25.12
C ALA A 554 9.35 -27.84 -25.19
N MET A 555 8.72 -27.55 -24.06
CA MET A 555 7.65 -26.56 -23.96
C MET A 555 8.23 -25.14 -23.79
N GLY A 556 7.80 -24.23 -24.66
CA GLY A 556 8.06 -22.80 -24.53
C GLY A 556 6.81 -22.10 -24.01
N LEU A 557 6.91 -21.44 -22.86
CA LEU A 557 5.83 -20.61 -22.33
C LEU A 557 5.63 -19.33 -23.19
N PRO A 558 4.41 -18.77 -23.23
CA PRO A 558 4.18 -17.45 -23.81
C PRO A 558 4.97 -16.34 -23.11
N ALA A 559 5.41 -15.34 -23.87
CA ALA A 559 6.18 -14.20 -23.34
C ALA A 559 5.47 -13.44 -22.20
N GLU A 560 4.13 -13.41 -22.20
CA GLU A 560 3.34 -12.78 -21.15
C GLU A 560 3.46 -13.50 -19.80
N THR A 561 3.52 -14.83 -19.80
CA THR A 561 3.62 -15.62 -18.58
C THR A 561 4.95 -15.38 -17.87
N TYR A 562 6.05 -15.31 -18.63
CA TYR A 562 7.38 -14.95 -18.10
C TYR A 562 7.37 -13.59 -17.38
N VAL A 563 6.81 -12.56 -18.02
CA VAL A 563 6.78 -11.21 -17.44
C VAL A 563 5.81 -11.13 -16.27
N ASN A 564 4.67 -11.83 -16.29
CA ASN A 564 3.75 -11.85 -15.16
C ASN A 564 4.36 -12.53 -13.92
N VAL A 565 5.09 -13.64 -14.08
CA VAL A 565 5.86 -14.27 -12.99
C VAL A 565 6.89 -13.31 -12.43
N LEU A 566 7.61 -12.59 -13.30
CA LEU A 566 8.56 -11.56 -12.89
C LEU A 566 7.86 -10.43 -12.11
N VAL A 567 6.75 -9.88 -12.61
CA VAL A 567 5.98 -8.82 -11.92
C VAL A 567 5.52 -9.29 -10.55
N LYS A 568 5.04 -10.53 -10.43
CA LYS A 568 4.64 -11.11 -9.14
C LYS A 568 5.82 -11.22 -8.19
N ALA A 569 6.94 -11.78 -8.63
CA ALA A 569 8.15 -11.89 -7.83
C ALA A 569 8.68 -10.51 -7.37
N LEU A 570 8.67 -9.51 -8.26
CA LEU A 570 9.03 -8.13 -7.91
C LEU A 570 8.07 -7.51 -6.89
N SER A 571 6.78 -7.84 -6.96
CA SER A 571 5.76 -7.34 -6.02
C SER A 571 5.89 -7.98 -4.64
N ASP A 572 6.14 -9.29 -4.60
CA ASP A 572 6.38 -10.02 -3.34
C ASP A 572 7.64 -9.50 -2.63
N MET A 573 8.71 -9.25 -3.40
CA MET A 573 9.93 -8.65 -2.85
C MET A 573 9.72 -7.25 -2.27
N ARG A 574 8.85 -6.43 -2.88
CA ARG A 574 8.50 -5.11 -2.33
C ARG A 574 7.76 -5.21 -1.01
N ARG A 575 6.80 -6.14 -0.91
CA ARG A 575 6.03 -6.36 0.33
C ARG A 575 6.92 -6.78 1.50
N GLU A 576 7.86 -7.69 1.26
CA GLU A 576 8.84 -8.13 2.29
C GLU A 576 9.70 -6.98 2.83
N THR A 577 10.03 -5.99 2.00
CA THR A 577 10.78 -4.80 2.45
C THR A 577 9.93 -3.80 3.22
N ASP A 578 8.62 -3.73 2.95
CA ASP A 578 7.70 -2.81 3.64
C ASP A 578 7.34 -3.31 5.06
N ASP A 579 7.36 -4.62 5.29
CA ASP A 579 7.03 -5.24 6.60
C ASP A 579 8.15 -5.06 7.65
N VAL A 580 9.36 -4.63 7.26
CA VAL A 580 10.47 -4.35 8.19
C VAL A 580 10.40 -2.91 8.67
N GLU A 581 9.59 -2.67 9.70
CA GLU A 581 9.52 -1.38 10.40
C GLU A 581 10.92 -0.90 10.83
N GLY A 582 11.42 0.17 10.20
CA GLY A 582 12.61 0.89 10.64
C GLY A 582 13.90 0.67 9.84
N ALA A 583 13.90 -0.11 8.76
CA ALA A 583 15.04 -0.18 7.85
C ALA A 583 14.99 0.95 6.81
N GLY A 584 15.56 2.10 7.14
CA GLY A 584 15.78 3.17 6.17
C GLY A 584 16.46 2.66 4.90
N VAL A 585 15.93 3.03 3.74
CA VAL A 585 16.60 2.93 2.43
C VAL A 585 17.11 1.51 2.11
N ALA A 586 16.31 0.48 2.39
CA ALA A 586 16.66 -0.88 1.99
C ALA A 586 16.24 -1.12 0.53
N ALA A 587 17.22 -1.05 -0.38
CA ALA A 587 17.32 -1.95 -1.54
C ALA A 587 16.13 -2.02 -2.51
N GLN A 588 15.84 -0.94 -3.26
CA GLN A 588 14.75 -0.91 -4.26
C GLN A 588 15.22 -1.13 -5.71
N GLY A 589 16.22 -2.00 -5.94
CA GLY A 589 16.70 -2.33 -7.30
C GLY A 589 16.64 -3.82 -7.59
N TRP A 590 16.48 -4.18 -8.86
CA TRP A 590 16.60 -5.55 -9.35
C TRP A 590 17.68 -5.66 -10.42
N VAL A 591 18.44 -6.75 -10.38
CA VAL A 591 19.39 -7.11 -11.43
C VAL A 591 18.90 -8.40 -12.07
N LEU A 592 18.54 -8.34 -13.35
CA LEU A 592 18.11 -9.51 -14.12
C LEU A 592 19.33 -10.22 -14.69
N ASP A 593 19.46 -11.52 -14.36
CA ASP A 593 20.47 -12.39 -14.96
C ASP A 593 19.92 -13.02 -16.25
N ASP A 594 20.51 -12.65 -17.38
CA ASP A 594 20.28 -13.25 -18.70
C ASP A 594 18.83 -13.25 -19.21
N PHE A 595 18.07 -12.20 -18.87
CA PHE A 595 16.71 -11.97 -19.33
C PHE A 595 16.54 -10.49 -19.66
N PRO A 596 15.88 -10.11 -20.78
CA PRO A 596 15.08 -10.92 -21.73
C PRO A 596 15.87 -11.47 -22.92
N ALA A 597 15.52 -12.69 -23.38
CA ALA A 597 16.20 -13.37 -24.50
C ALA A 597 15.72 -12.92 -25.89
N ASP A 598 14.42 -12.63 -26.03
CA ASP A 598 13.76 -12.39 -27.33
C ASP A 598 13.13 -10.99 -27.42
N GLN A 599 12.96 -10.51 -28.65
CA GLN A 599 12.34 -9.21 -28.92
C GLN A 599 10.89 -9.12 -28.40
N GLU A 600 10.14 -10.22 -28.42
CA GLU A 600 8.78 -10.28 -27.89
C GLU A 600 8.74 -10.09 -26.36
N LEU A 601 9.70 -10.71 -25.65
CA LEU A 601 9.86 -10.53 -24.21
C LEU A 601 10.24 -9.08 -23.86
N TRP A 602 11.07 -8.42 -24.69
CA TRP A 602 11.36 -7.00 -24.53
C TRP A 602 10.11 -6.14 -24.69
N ALA A 603 9.27 -6.41 -25.69
CA ALA A 603 8.04 -5.67 -25.92
C ALA A 603 7.04 -5.82 -24.76
N THR A 604 6.87 -7.03 -24.23
CA THR A 604 5.97 -7.28 -23.10
C THR A 604 6.51 -6.67 -21.79
N LEU A 605 7.82 -6.71 -21.57
CA LEU A 605 8.48 -6.09 -20.42
C LEU A 605 8.28 -4.56 -20.41
N LEU A 606 8.44 -3.91 -21.58
CA LEU A 606 8.19 -2.48 -21.76
C LEU A 606 6.71 -2.13 -21.59
N ALA A 607 5.79 -2.94 -22.13
CA ALA A 607 4.35 -2.73 -21.99
C ALA A 607 3.88 -2.80 -20.52
N LYS A 608 4.55 -3.62 -19.69
CA LYS A 608 4.29 -3.74 -18.25
C LYS A 608 5.04 -2.67 -17.42
N GLY A 609 5.77 -1.75 -18.07
CA GLY A 609 6.45 -0.64 -17.41
C GLY A 609 7.72 -1.02 -16.65
N LEU A 610 8.28 -2.20 -16.91
CA LEU A 610 9.54 -2.65 -16.33
C LEU A 610 10.71 -2.30 -17.26
N CYS A 611 11.01 -1.03 -17.46
CA CYS A 611 12.18 -0.64 -18.25
C CYS A 611 13.46 -0.68 -17.40
N PRO A 612 14.51 -1.42 -17.80
CA PRO A 612 15.81 -1.31 -17.14
C PRO A 612 16.43 0.06 -17.41
N ASP A 613 17.18 0.58 -16.44
CA ASP A 613 17.91 1.84 -16.58
C ASP A 613 19.12 1.66 -17.51
N GLU A 614 19.82 0.54 -17.39
CA GLU A 614 21.01 0.20 -18.18
C GLU A 614 21.02 -1.30 -18.56
N VAL A 615 21.58 -1.58 -19.74
CA VAL A 615 21.70 -2.94 -20.28
C VAL A 615 23.16 -3.25 -20.55
N PHE A 616 23.76 -4.12 -19.75
CA PHE A 616 25.14 -4.56 -19.93
C PHE A 616 25.18 -5.81 -20.80
N CYS A 617 25.80 -5.71 -21.98
CA CYS A 617 26.08 -6.86 -22.83
C CYS A 617 27.56 -7.22 -22.75
N LEU A 618 27.87 -8.38 -22.15
CA LEU A 618 29.22 -8.93 -22.14
C LEU A 618 29.52 -9.55 -23.50
N VAL A 619 30.55 -9.06 -24.17
CA VAL A 619 31.00 -9.55 -25.49
C VAL A 619 32.44 -10.07 -25.37
N ASP A 620 32.74 -11.18 -26.04
CA ASP A 620 34.11 -11.65 -26.21
C ASP A 620 34.71 -11.05 -27.49
N PRO A 621 35.74 -10.19 -27.39
CA PRO A 621 36.38 -9.59 -28.56
C PRO A 621 37.36 -10.53 -29.28
N SER A 622 37.59 -11.76 -28.79
CA SER A 622 38.54 -12.69 -29.40
C SER A 622 38.04 -13.30 -30.72
N THR A 623 38.96 -13.52 -31.66
CA THR A 623 38.67 -14.26 -32.89
C THR A 623 38.24 -15.69 -32.57
N LYS A 624 37.02 -16.08 -32.97
CA LYS A 624 36.40 -17.40 -32.73
C LYS A 624 36.09 -17.74 -31.25
N SER A 625 35.98 -16.75 -30.37
CA SER A 625 35.54 -16.95 -28.98
C SER A 625 36.42 -17.93 -28.18
N GLU A 626 37.73 -17.90 -28.41
CA GLU A 626 38.70 -18.84 -27.80
C GLU A 626 38.69 -18.79 -26.27
N LEU A 627 38.49 -17.59 -25.70
CA LEU A 627 38.44 -17.40 -24.25
C LEU A 627 37.18 -18.02 -23.64
N LEU A 628 36.02 -17.84 -24.28
CA LEU A 628 34.78 -18.49 -23.86
C LEU A 628 34.87 -20.01 -24.01
N LEU A 629 35.44 -20.52 -25.10
CA LEU A 629 35.64 -21.95 -25.31
C LEU A 629 36.57 -22.56 -24.26
N SER A 630 37.65 -21.86 -23.89
CA SER A 630 38.56 -22.29 -22.83
C SER A 630 37.86 -22.35 -21.45
N ARG A 631 37.03 -21.36 -21.14
CA ARG A 631 36.23 -21.32 -19.89
C ARG A 631 35.17 -22.43 -19.88
N MET A 632 34.45 -22.63 -20.99
CA MET A 632 33.48 -23.72 -21.16
C MET A 632 34.13 -25.09 -20.98
N TYR A 633 35.28 -25.32 -21.63
CA TYR A 633 36.04 -26.57 -21.48
C TYR A 633 36.50 -26.79 -20.04
N SER A 634 36.96 -25.73 -19.36
CA SER A 634 37.38 -25.81 -17.96
C SER A 634 36.22 -26.17 -17.02
N LYS A 635 35.01 -25.62 -17.28
CA LYS A 635 33.81 -25.90 -16.48
C LYS A 635 33.29 -27.34 -16.66
N HIS A 636 33.35 -27.88 -17.87
CA HIS A 636 32.85 -29.22 -18.22
C HIS A 636 33.98 -30.23 -18.48
N LYS A 637 35.15 -30.02 -17.88
CA LYS A 637 36.37 -30.77 -18.25
C LYS A 637 36.20 -32.28 -18.14
N GLU A 638 35.61 -32.76 -17.06
CA GLU A 638 35.44 -34.19 -16.79
C GLU A 638 34.48 -34.85 -17.80
N GLU A 639 33.35 -34.22 -18.09
CA GLU A 639 32.38 -34.72 -19.08
C GLU A 639 32.94 -34.71 -20.50
N VAL A 640 33.63 -33.63 -20.87
CA VAL A 640 34.21 -33.49 -22.20
C VAL A 640 35.35 -34.49 -22.39
N ASP A 641 36.21 -34.66 -21.39
CA ASP A 641 37.30 -35.64 -21.45
C ASP A 641 36.77 -37.08 -21.42
N ALA A 642 35.70 -37.36 -20.69
CA ALA A 642 35.02 -38.66 -20.69
C ALA A 642 34.39 -38.97 -22.07
N LYS A 643 33.64 -38.02 -22.65
CA LYS A 643 33.07 -38.15 -24.01
C LYS A 643 34.16 -38.29 -25.07
N ARG A 644 35.30 -37.60 -24.90
CA ARG A 644 36.46 -37.70 -25.80
C ARG A 644 37.12 -39.07 -25.72
N LYS A 645 37.25 -39.64 -24.51
CA LYS A 645 37.73 -41.01 -24.31
C LYS A 645 36.75 -42.03 -24.91
N GLN A 646 35.45 -41.88 -24.67
CA GLN A 646 34.41 -42.75 -25.24
C GLN A 646 34.43 -42.73 -26.77
N ARG A 647 34.46 -41.55 -27.41
CA ARG A 647 34.58 -41.45 -28.87
C ARG A 647 35.84 -42.13 -29.40
N ARG A 648 36.95 -42.02 -28.68
CA ARG A 648 38.21 -42.66 -29.10
C ARG A 648 38.16 -44.18 -28.97
N VAL A 649 37.50 -44.70 -27.94
CA VAL A 649 37.25 -46.15 -27.80
C VAL A 649 36.31 -46.64 -28.91
N GLN A 650 35.22 -45.91 -29.19
CA GLN A 650 34.29 -46.24 -30.27
C GLN A 650 34.95 -46.20 -31.65
N GLN A 651 35.83 -45.21 -31.91
CA GLN A 651 36.61 -45.17 -33.15
C GLN A 651 37.57 -46.35 -33.26
N LEU A 652 38.26 -46.72 -32.18
CA LEU A 652 39.14 -47.89 -32.18
C LEU A 652 38.36 -49.20 -32.37
N GLU A 653 37.13 -49.29 -31.85
CA GLU A 653 36.24 -50.43 -32.08
C GLU A 653 35.72 -50.48 -33.51
N GLN A 654 35.37 -49.34 -34.11
CA GLN A 654 35.01 -49.24 -35.53
C GLN A 654 36.18 -49.59 -36.45
N GLU A 655 37.38 -49.06 -36.20
CA GLU A 655 38.59 -49.42 -36.94
C GLU A 655 38.91 -50.92 -36.83
N ARG A 656 38.64 -51.53 -35.66
CA ARG A 656 38.80 -52.98 -35.46
C ARG A 656 37.71 -53.80 -36.16
N GLN A 657 36.50 -53.26 -36.30
CA GLN A 657 35.41 -53.89 -37.06
C GLN A 657 35.59 -53.74 -38.57
N GLU A 658 36.21 -52.66 -39.06
CA GLU A 658 36.54 -52.45 -40.47
C GLU A 658 37.79 -53.22 -40.92
N ALA A 659 38.68 -53.57 -39.98
CA ALA A 659 39.91 -54.34 -40.24
C ALA A 659 39.72 -55.87 -40.17
N ASN A 660 38.60 -56.36 -39.63
CA ASN A 660 38.19 -57.77 -39.63
C ASN A 660 37.19 -58.03 -40.76
#